data_AF-A0A9D0XNL0-F1
#
_entry.id   AF-A0A9D0XNL0-F1
#
_cell.length_a   1.000
_cell.length_b   1.000
_cell.length_c   1.000
_cell.angle_alpha   90.00
_cell.angle_beta   90.00
_cell.angle_gamma   90.00
#
_symmetry.space_group_name_H-M   'P 1'
#
loop_
_entity.id
_entity.type
_entity.pdbx_description
1 polymer ?
#
loop_
_entity_poly.entity_id
_entity_poly.type
_entity_poly.pdbx_seq_one_letter_code
_entity_poly.pdbx_strand_id
1 'polypeptide(L)'
;MSFAKAGLYVGKGPLTPTEIETLRQAEIEAVKFSARADPLLLDACRGIGIHTFFVQLLSPQPGTQPTSPEAFVDEMAPRVEAFLRKGATHFEVHGEPNLTGRGYGVSWGSPAAFSDWFLEVAERLRTAFGPPLQVGFPGLAWSTPRLSAEAPAVPDDQFLEGCGPALEGADFVCCHVCWTSWEEMRDYHGALRFLRLYMERTDRPLVVSAFANVAPEQSPAEKGEQYAEFYFFCSQYDRLEAAYAYLLRSPDPTFAGVAWAGTEIPTRVGSRRRMPHPSTVRLAWPTVTRAYTQAFGERQRRYFEASFDPVHHVHWLHGGHEGVDLQAAEGTPVRACLAGRVSIGPSGTAYGNYVRVVSLIPAVGEVTLLYAHLQQILAEDGVDVAQGEVLGLAGQSGNTTGPHLHLGLRIRGLTLRATSHYLNPRPYLDPVRGSPRVQYERTYVLLPPGADKTWARAVVEATWDARRFTVGGSADDAGIGDLDVRRVVAVNPSAWGGDLQAFFEAHYPGVLYVPIAAEDPEALQVALAQLPPVPDLPPPAPSPRGLPRVQYERTYVLLPPGADKTWARAVVEATWDIHRFTVGGSADDAGIGDLDVRRVVAVNPGRWDGDLEAFFRTYYPGIVYVPVEATTPEDLMERLSRL
;
A
#
# COMPACT_ATOMS: atom_id res chain seq x y z
N MET A 1 2.05 -1.03 -2.50
CA MET A 1 1.53 0.24 -1.95
C MET A 1 1.47 1.27 -3.07
N SER A 2 0.44 2.12 -3.11
CA SER A 2 0.33 3.21 -4.08
C SER A 2 0.81 4.52 -3.47
N PHE A 3 1.49 5.35 -4.25
CA PHE A 3 1.84 6.71 -3.86
C PHE A 3 0.61 7.58 -3.59
N ALA A 4 0.76 8.64 -2.78
CA ALA A 4 -0.29 9.62 -2.54
C ALA A 4 -0.82 10.20 -3.87
N LYS A 5 -2.14 10.21 -4.05
CA LYS A 5 -2.79 10.69 -5.26
C LYS A 5 -2.83 12.21 -5.31
N ALA A 6 -2.60 12.78 -6.49
CA ALA A 6 -2.85 14.20 -6.74
C ALA A 6 -4.35 14.44 -6.94
N GLY A 7 -4.96 15.23 -6.05
CA GLY A 7 -6.39 15.48 -6.03
C GLY A 7 -6.78 16.95 -6.18
N LEU A 8 -8.00 17.22 -6.63
CA LEU A 8 -8.52 18.59 -6.73
C LEU A 8 -9.96 18.68 -6.20
N TYR A 9 -10.27 19.73 -5.45
CA TYR A 9 -11.66 20.03 -5.07
C TYR A 9 -12.40 20.73 -6.21
N VAL A 10 -13.43 20.07 -6.75
CA VAL A 10 -14.11 20.54 -7.97
C VAL A 10 -15.32 21.45 -7.73
N GLY A 11 -15.76 21.59 -6.47
CA GLY A 11 -16.88 22.46 -6.09
C GLY A 11 -18.26 21.87 -6.34
N LYS A 12 -19.28 22.74 -6.45
CA LYS A 12 -20.71 22.37 -6.57
C LYS A 12 -21.20 22.67 -8.00
N GLY A 13 -21.76 21.69 -8.71
CA GLY A 13 -22.33 21.83 -10.06
C GLY A 13 -21.63 20.99 -11.14
N PRO A 14 -22.22 20.84 -12.35
CA PRO A 14 -21.68 20.02 -13.43
C PRO A 14 -20.29 20.52 -13.88
N LEU A 15 -19.44 19.59 -14.32
CA LEU A 15 -18.15 19.95 -14.91
C LEU A 15 -18.35 20.47 -16.33
N THR A 16 -17.78 21.64 -16.63
CA THR A 16 -17.74 22.16 -18.01
C THR A 16 -16.67 21.44 -18.84
N PRO A 17 -16.73 21.46 -20.19
CA PRO A 17 -15.66 20.90 -21.02
C PRO A 17 -14.27 21.45 -20.70
N THR A 18 -14.17 22.75 -20.40
CA THR A 18 -12.92 23.42 -20.01
C THR A 18 -12.39 22.92 -18.66
N GLU A 19 -13.29 22.65 -17.71
CA GLU A 19 -12.93 22.07 -16.41
C GLU A 19 -12.47 20.62 -16.53
N ILE A 20 -13.11 19.84 -17.40
CA ILE A 20 -12.68 18.47 -17.72
C ILE A 20 -11.25 18.50 -18.31
N GLU A 21 -10.98 19.44 -19.22
CA GLU A 21 -9.65 19.59 -19.79
C GLU A 21 -8.62 20.04 -18.76
N THR A 22 -9.01 20.92 -17.83
CA THR A 22 -8.19 21.31 -16.68
C THR A 22 -7.75 20.10 -15.85
N LEU A 23 -8.68 19.17 -15.56
CA LEU A 23 -8.39 17.95 -14.80
C LEU A 23 -7.44 17.01 -15.57
N ARG A 24 -7.65 16.85 -16.89
CA ARG A 24 -6.80 16.02 -17.75
C ARG A 24 -5.39 16.58 -17.88
N GLN A 25 -5.26 17.87 -18.17
CA GLN A 25 -3.98 18.54 -18.36
C GLN A 25 -3.13 18.51 -17.08
N ALA A 26 -3.77 18.66 -15.91
CA ALA A 26 -3.10 18.52 -14.62
C ALA A 26 -2.83 17.07 -14.22
N GLU A 27 -3.28 16.08 -15.01
CA GLU A 27 -3.20 14.65 -14.71
C GLU A 27 -3.68 14.34 -13.28
N ILE A 28 -4.87 14.85 -12.91
CA ILE A 28 -5.48 14.63 -11.59
C ILE A 28 -5.93 13.17 -11.45
N GLU A 29 -5.70 12.60 -10.26
CA GLU A 29 -5.88 11.17 -9.94
C GLU A 29 -7.03 10.93 -8.95
N ALA A 30 -7.48 12.00 -8.27
CA ALA A 30 -8.58 11.98 -7.32
C ALA A 30 -9.37 13.29 -7.34
N VAL A 31 -10.65 13.26 -6.99
CA VAL A 31 -11.45 14.49 -6.89
C VAL A 31 -12.24 14.53 -5.58
N LYS A 32 -12.26 15.71 -4.98
CA LYS A 32 -13.05 16.03 -3.78
C LYS A 32 -14.34 16.73 -4.19
N PHE A 33 -15.44 16.40 -3.53
CA PHE A 33 -16.75 17.02 -3.69
C PHE A 33 -17.32 17.45 -2.33
N SER A 34 -18.27 18.37 -2.37
CA SER A 34 -19.22 18.54 -1.27
C SER A 34 -20.36 17.56 -1.46
N ALA A 35 -20.95 17.03 -0.38
CA ALA A 35 -22.15 16.20 -0.41
C ALA A 35 -23.37 16.87 -1.07
N ARG A 36 -23.31 18.20 -1.27
CA ARG A 36 -24.32 18.98 -2.00
C ARG A 36 -24.16 18.90 -3.53
N ALA A 37 -23.09 18.30 -4.04
CA ALA A 37 -22.89 18.09 -5.47
C ALA A 37 -23.77 16.92 -5.98
N ASP A 38 -24.00 16.88 -7.29
CA ASP A 38 -24.70 15.78 -7.94
C ASP A 38 -23.77 14.56 -8.08
N PRO A 39 -24.12 13.37 -7.54
CA PRO A 39 -23.32 12.15 -7.69
C PRO A 39 -23.07 11.71 -9.13
N LEU A 40 -23.86 12.16 -10.11
CA LEU A 40 -23.61 11.89 -11.54
C LEU A 40 -22.26 12.46 -12.03
N LEU A 41 -21.68 13.43 -11.31
CA LEU A 41 -20.34 13.94 -11.59
C LEU A 41 -19.26 12.87 -11.56
N LEU A 42 -19.43 11.83 -10.73
CA LEU A 42 -18.46 10.73 -10.64
C LEU A 42 -18.33 9.99 -11.97
N ASP A 43 -19.42 9.87 -12.73
CA ASP A 43 -19.41 9.19 -14.04
C ASP A 43 -18.64 10.03 -15.08
N ALA A 44 -18.75 11.36 -15.03
CA ALA A 44 -17.94 12.24 -15.86
C ALA A 44 -16.44 12.15 -15.53
N CYS A 45 -16.10 12.08 -14.23
CA CYS A 45 -14.72 11.88 -13.79
C CYS A 45 -14.16 10.50 -14.20
N ARG A 46 -14.96 9.43 -14.15
CA ARG A 46 -14.58 8.11 -14.67
C ARG A 46 -14.29 8.14 -16.16
N GLY A 47 -15.08 8.89 -16.93
CA GLY A 47 -14.88 9.06 -18.37
C GLY A 47 -13.52 9.66 -18.74
N ILE A 48 -12.78 10.22 -17.76
CA ILE A 48 -11.42 10.75 -17.94
C ILE A 48 -10.36 10.01 -17.12
N GLY A 49 -10.69 8.82 -16.59
CA GLY A 49 -9.75 7.95 -15.88
C GLY A 49 -9.62 8.22 -14.38
N ILE A 50 -10.47 9.06 -13.79
CA ILE A 50 -10.46 9.33 -12.35
C ILE A 50 -11.46 8.40 -11.65
N HIS A 51 -10.94 7.55 -10.76
CA HIS A 51 -11.73 6.56 -10.01
C HIS A 51 -11.69 6.75 -8.50
N THR A 52 -11.00 7.79 -8.02
CA THR A 52 -10.87 8.08 -6.59
C THR A 52 -11.72 9.29 -6.23
N PHE A 53 -12.69 9.08 -5.33
CA PHE A 53 -13.68 10.08 -4.98
C PHE A 53 -13.73 10.29 -3.49
N PHE A 54 -13.71 11.56 -3.10
CA PHE A 54 -13.70 12.00 -1.71
C PHE A 54 -14.83 12.99 -1.49
N VAL A 55 -15.64 12.79 -0.45
CA VAL A 55 -16.87 13.57 -0.26
C VAL A 55 -16.85 14.25 1.11
N GLN A 56 -17.02 15.56 1.15
CA GLN A 56 -17.16 16.32 2.38
C GLN A 56 -18.64 16.45 2.76
N LEU A 57 -18.97 15.93 3.93
CA LEU A 57 -20.24 16.13 4.62
C LEU A 57 -20.13 17.40 5.45
N LEU A 58 -21.09 18.33 5.34
CA LEU A 58 -21.09 19.56 6.13
C LEU A 58 -22.47 19.73 6.73
N SER A 59 -22.52 20.18 7.99
CA SER A 59 -23.78 20.53 8.63
C SER A 59 -24.60 21.48 7.72
N PRO A 60 -25.94 21.36 7.71
CA PRO A 60 -26.81 22.21 6.90
C PRO A 60 -26.56 23.70 7.10
N GLN A 61 -26.56 24.12 8.37
CA GLN A 61 -26.47 25.49 8.86
C GLN A 61 -25.35 25.62 9.91
N PRO A 62 -24.09 25.40 9.51
CA PRO A 62 -22.97 25.36 10.44
C PRO A 62 -22.80 26.70 11.14
N GLY A 63 -22.51 26.68 12.44
CA GLY A 63 -22.34 27.88 13.27
C GLY A 63 -23.61 28.71 13.50
N THR A 64 -24.75 28.37 12.89
CA THR A 64 -26.00 29.12 13.04
C THR A 64 -26.94 28.46 14.04
N GLN A 65 -27.02 27.13 14.04
CA GLN A 65 -27.81 26.35 15.00
C GLN A 65 -27.03 25.11 15.46
N PRO A 66 -27.25 24.63 16.70
CA PRO A 66 -26.68 23.37 17.15
C PRO A 66 -27.15 22.21 16.27
N THR A 67 -26.22 21.35 15.85
CA THR A 67 -26.53 20.13 15.09
C THR A 67 -26.16 18.91 15.93
N SER A 68 -27.14 18.10 16.34
CA SER A 68 -26.87 16.83 17.04
C SER A 68 -26.30 15.77 16.08
N PRO A 69 -25.62 14.72 16.58
CA PRO A 69 -25.16 13.62 15.74
C PRO A 69 -26.27 12.96 14.93
N GLU A 70 -27.43 12.73 15.55
CA GLU A 70 -28.62 12.17 14.89
C GLU A 70 -29.11 13.08 13.75
N ALA A 71 -29.30 14.38 14.00
CA ALA A 71 -29.75 15.32 12.99
C ALA A 71 -28.77 15.43 11.81
N PHE A 72 -27.46 15.38 12.09
CA PHE A 72 -26.44 15.36 11.04
C PHE A 72 -26.57 14.12 10.16
N VAL A 73 -26.72 12.94 10.76
CA VAL A 73 -26.83 11.67 10.03
C VAL A 73 -28.11 11.61 9.22
N ASP A 74 -29.25 12.00 9.80
CA ASP A 74 -30.54 11.99 9.11
C ASP A 74 -30.52 12.82 7.84
N GLU A 75 -29.85 13.97 7.86
CA GLU A 75 -29.73 14.82 6.68
C GLU A 75 -28.72 14.28 5.66
N MET A 76 -27.58 13.78 6.12
CA MET A 76 -26.50 13.36 5.23
C MET A 76 -26.72 11.96 4.65
N ALA A 77 -27.49 11.10 5.31
CA ALA A 77 -27.68 9.69 4.94
C ALA A 77 -28.13 9.50 3.47
N PRO A 78 -29.14 10.22 2.94
CA PRO A 78 -29.51 10.10 1.53
C PRO A 78 -28.38 10.48 0.56
N ARG A 79 -27.50 11.40 0.95
CA ARG A 79 -26.35 11.82 0.13
C ARG A 79 -25.24 10.78 0.19
N VAL A 80 -24.93 10.29 1.38
CA VAL A 80 -23.94 9.21 1.59
C VAL A 80 -24.33 7.99 0.77
N GLU A 81 -25.59 7.55 0.84
CA GLU A 81 -26.08 6.42 0.05
C GLU A 81 -25.91 6.64 -1.46
N ALA A 82 -26.25 7.83 -1.96
CA ALA A 82 -26.17 8.14 -3.38
C ALA A 82 -24.71 8.13 -3.89
N PHE A 83 -23.76 8.65 -3.11
CA PHE A 83 -22.34 8.62 -3.45
C PHE A 83 -21.73 7.22 -3.31
N LEU A 84 -22.11 6.45 -2.28
CA LEU A 84 -21.68 5.05 -2.09
C LEU A 84 -22.12 4.15 -3.25
N ARG A 85 -23.37 4.25 -3.70
CA ARG A 85 -23.87 3.52 -4.89
C ARG A 85 -23.09 3.88 -6.16
N LYS A 86 -22.53 5.09 -6.20
CA LYS A 86 -21.62 5.55 -7.26
C LYS A 86 -20.16 5.30 -6.93
N GLY A 87 -19.81 4.49 -5.93
CA GLY A 87 -18.47 4.01 -5.65
C GLY A 87 -17.53 4.98 -4.93
N ALA A 88 -18.03 6.10 -4.39
CA ALA A 88 -17.25 6.89 -3.43
C ALA A 88 -17.32 6.24 -2.06
N THR A 89 -16.17 6.04 -1.42
CA THR A 89 -16.07 5.36 -0.13
C THR A 89 -15.58 6.28 1.00
N HIS A 90 -14.90 7.39 0.67
CA HIS A 90 -14.27 8.27 1.67
C HIS A 90 -15.14 9.49 1.95
N PHE A 91 -15.55 9.67 3.21
CA PHE A 91 -16.40 10.77 3.64
C PHE A 91 -15.77 11.55 4.79
N GLU A 92 -15.39 12.80 4.53
CA GLU A 92 -14.95 13.76 5.56
C GLU A 92 -16.17 14.27 6.32
N VAL A 93 -16.23 14.03 7.63
CA VAL A 93 -17.36 14.48 8.47
C VAL A 93 -17.09 15.88 8.98
N HIS A 94 -17.93 16.82 8.55
CA HIS A 94 -17.76 18.24 8.78
C HIS A 94 -16.55 18.83 8.03
N GLY A 95 -16.04 19.94 8.53
CA GLY A 95 -14.98 20.75 7.95
C GLY A 95 -14.71 21.95 8.86
N GLU A 96 -13.45 22.17 9.19
CA GLU A 96 -12.95 23.28 10.01
C GLU A 96 -13.70 23.46 11.35
N PRO A 97 -13.95 22.40 12.14
CA PRO A 97 -14.79 22.46 13.33
C PRO A 97 -14.25 23.37 14.46
N ASN A 98 -13.03 23.87 14.32
CA ASN A 98 -12.42 24.84 15.23
C ASN A 98 -12.77 26.31 14.89
N LEU A 99 -13.59 26.58 13.87
CA LEU A 99 -14.16 27.89 13.59
C LEU A 99 -15.54 28.06 14.27
N THR A 100 -15.87 29.29 14.70
CA THR A 100 -17.20 29.61 15.24
C THR A 100 -18.27 29.46 14.17
N GLY A 101 -18.00 29.97 12.95
CA GLY A 101 -18.85 29.80 11.77
C GLY A 101 -19.02 28.34 11.32
N ARG A 102 -18.30 27.41 11.94
CA ARG A 102 -18.37 25.96 11.69
C ARG A 102 -18.90 25.16 12.86
N GLY A 103 -19.41 25.81 13.91
CA GLY A 103 -20.08 25.14 15.02
C GLY A 103 -19.34 25.19 16.34
N TYR A 104 -18.09 25.69 16.39
CA TYR A 104 -17.43 25.90 17.68
C TYR A 104 -18.17 26.96 18.51
N GLY A 105 -18.47 26.65 19.76
CA GLY A 105 -19.30 27.48 20.65
C GLY A 105 -20.81 27.39 20.36
N VAL A 106 -21.24 26.63 19.34
CA VAL A 106 -22.65 26.49 18.94
C VAL A 106 -23.11 25.03 19.03
N SER A 107 -22.48 24.13 18.28
CA SER A 107 -22.77 22.69 18.32
C SER A 107 -21.89 21.96 19.35
N TRP A 108 -20.68 22.44 19.59
CA TRP A 108 -19.77 21.93 20.61
C TRP A 108 -19.06 23.08 21.32
N GLY A 109 -18.85 22.95 22.63
CA GLY A 109 -18.18 23.97 23.45
C GLY A 109 -16.69 23.72 23.68
N SER A 110 -16.16 22.58 23.25
CA SER A 110 -14.76 22.20 23.46
C SER A 110 -14.31 21.19 22.38
N PRO A 111 -13.00 20.99 22.18
CA PRO A 111 -12.52 19.96 21.26
C PRO A 111 -12.96 18.54 21.69
N ALA A 112 -12.99 18.26 23.00
CA ALA A 112 -13.51 16.99 23.53
C ALA A 112 -14.99 16.77 23.19
N ALA A 113 -15.82 17.82 23.29
CA ALA A 113 -17.22 17.72 22.90
C ALA A 113 -17.40 17.48 21.39
N PHE A 114 -16.53 18.04 20.55
CA PHE A 114 -16.49 17.69 19.13
C PHE A 114 -16.04 16.24 18.91
N SER A 115 -15.07 15.76 19.67
CA SER A 115 -14.61 14.37 19.63
C SER A 115 -15.76 13.39 19.88
N ASP A 116 -16.53 13.61 20.94
CA ASP A 116 -17.69 12.78 21.28
C ASP A 116 -18.77 12.85 20.19
N TRP A 117 -19.07 14.06 19.71
CA TRP A 117 -20.01 14.29 18.61
C TRP A 117 -19.60 13.52 17.33
N PHE A 118 -18.32 13.59 16.96
CA PHE A 118 -17.79 12.92 15.78
C PHE A 118 -17.89 11.41 15.89
N LEU A 119 -17.53 10.83 17.04
CA LEU A 119 -17.59 9.38 17.26
C LEU A 119 -19.01 8.86 17.13
N GLU A 120 -20.00 9.57 17.70
CA GLU A 120 -21.40 9.19 17.57
C GLU A 120 -21.89 9.28 16.11
N VAL A 121 -21.51 10.33 15.37
CA VAL A 121 -21.81 10.42 13.93
C VAL A 121 -21.18 9.25 13.16
N ALA A 122 -19.91 8.94 13.44
CA ALA A 122 -19.18 7.88 12.76
C ALA A 122 -19.81 6.50 13.01
N GLU A 123 -20.18 6.19 14.26
CA GLU A 123 -20.86 4.95 14.62
C GLU A 123 -22.22 4.81 13.92
N ARG A 124 -23.03 5.88 13.92
CA ARG A 124 -24.34 5.89 13.27
C ARG A 124 -24.22 5.69 11.75
N LEU A 125 -23.29 6.38 11.09
CA LEU A 125 -23.05 6.21 9.66
C LEU A 125 -22.57 4.79 9.32
N ARG A 126 -21.63 4.24 10.09
CA ARG A 126 -21.14 2.87 9.90
C ARG A 126 -22.24 1.83 10.11
N THR A 127 -23.10 2.04 11.10
CA THR A 127 -24.26 1.18 11.36
C THR A 127 -25.24 1.22 10.19
N ALA A 128 -25.46 2.39 9.59
CA ALA A 128 -26.38 2.56 8.48
C ALA A 128 -25.86 2.01 7.14
N PHE A 129 -24.56 2.14 6.86
CA PHE A 129 -24.01 1.88 5.52
C PHE A 129 -23.00 0.74 5.42
N GLY A 130 -22.51 0.24 6.55
CA GLY A 130 -21.60 -0.90 6.61
C GLY A 130 -20.17 -0.62 6.08
N PRO A 131 -19.38 -1.69 5.86
CA PRO A 131 -17.94 -1.60 5.61
C PRO A 131 -17.45 -0.80 4.39
N PRO A 132 -18.21 -0.64 3.28
CA PRO A 132 -17.75 0.19 2.16
C PRO A 132 -17.56 1.67 2.51
N LEU A 133 -18.19 2.14 3.60
CA LEU A 133 -18.05 3.51 4.08
C LEU A 133 -16.77 3.66 4.93
N GLN A 134 -15.98 4.68 4.61
CA GLN A 134 -14.88 5.17 5.44
C GLN A 134 -15.18 6.59 5.91
N VAL A 135 -15.08 6.79 7.23
CA VAL A 135 -15.44 8.03 7.90
C VAL A 135 -14.17 8.76 8.37
N GLY A 136 -13.99 9.97 7.88
CA GLY A 136 -12.81 10.78 8.11
C GLY A 136 -12.99 11.91 9.11
N PHE A 137 -12.01 12.07 10.01
CA PHE A 137 -11.89 13.26 10.84
C PHE A 137 -11.59 14.49 9.95
N PRO A 138 -12.24 15.65 10.16
CA PRO A 138 -12.14 16.78 9.24
C PRO A 138 -10.83 17.57 9.35
N GLY A 139 -10.46 18.25 8.27
CA GLY A 139 -9.39 19.24 8.29
C GLY A 139 -9.71 20.44 9.18
N LEU A 140 -8.71 20.94 9.90
CA LEU A 140 -8.83 22.10 10.80
C LEU A 140 -8.39 23.40 10.13
N ALA A 141 -9.00 24.52 10.52
CA ALA A 141 -8.57 25.85 10.09
C ALA A 141 -7.28 26.26 10.81
N TRP A 142 -6.36 26.86 10.07
CA TRP A 142 -5.08 27.35 10.57
C TRP A 142 -5.22 28.77 11.12
N SER A 143 -4.34 29.15 12.06
CA SER A 143 -4.28 30.54 12.56
C SER A 143 -3.82 31.50 11.48
N THR A 144 -2.64 31.26 10.90
CA THR A 144 -2.07 31.96 9.75
C THR A 144 -0.98 31.10 9.11
N PRO A 145 -0.86 31.07 7.76
CA PRO A 145 -1.85 31.53 6.78
C PRO A 145 -3.06 30.60 6.73
N ARG A 146 -4.19 31.08 6.22
CA ARG A 146 -5.48 30.37 6.29
C ARG A 146 -6.33 30.55 5.02
N LEU A 147 -7.11 29.51 4.71
CA LEU A 147 -8.10 29.51 3.63
C LEU A 147 -9.38 30.25 4.02
N SER A 148 -9.79 30.15 5.29
CA SER A 148 -10.95 30.85 5.82
C SER A 148 -10.62 32.32 6.12
N ALA A 149 -11.58 33.20 5.89
CA ALA A 149 -11.49 34.58 6.36
C ALA A 149 -11.50 34.66 7.90
N GLU A 150 -12.24 33.75 8.55
CA GLU A 150 -12.38 33.64 10.00
C GLU A 150 -11.13 33.02 10.63
N ALA A 151 -10.66 33.60 11.74
CA ALA A 151 -9.63 32.98 12.56
C ALA A 151 -10.24 31.87 13.44
N PRO A 152 -9.51 30.77 13.71
CA PRO A 152 -10.04 29.71 14.55
C PRO A 152 -10.26 30.17 15.99
N ALA A 153 -11.38 29.73 16.57
CA ALA A 153 -11.70 29.94 17.98
C ALA A 153 -10.72 29.19 18.89
N VAL A 154 -10.21 28.05 18.42
CA VAL A 154 -9.16 27.27 19.07
C VAL A 154 -8.08 26.91 18.05
N PRO A 155 -6.80 27.18 18.35
CA PRO A 155 -5.68 26.74 17.53
C PRO A 155 -5.76 25.24 17.21
N ASP A 156 -5.34 24.85 16.02
CA ASP A 156 -5.50 23.48 15.53
C ASP A 156 -4.72 22.44 16.35
N ASP A 157 -3.54 22.80 16.87
CA ASP A 157 -2.76 21.95 17.78
C ASP A 157 -3.51 21.64 19.08
N GLN A 158 -4.09 22.66 19.73
CA GLN A 158 -4.90 22.50 20.94
C GLN A 158 -6.21 21.75 20.65
N PHE A 159 -6.79 21.96 19.47
CA PHE A 159 -7.99 21.26 19.07
C PHE A 159 -7.72 19.76 18.89
N LEU A 160 -6.61 19.39 18.25
CA LEU A 160 -6.18 17.99 18.10
C LEU A 160 -5.90 17.33 19.45
N GLU A 161 -5.32 18.05 20.42
CA GLU A 161 -5.08 17.52 21.78
C GLU A 161 -6.34 17.04 22.47
N GLY A 162 -7.46 17.77 22.30
CA GLY A 162 -8.74 17.35 22.86
C GLY A 162 -9.51 16.35 22.00
N CYS A 163 -9.00 15.93 20.84
CA CYS A 163 -9.69 15.01 19.91
C CYS A 163 -9.05 13.61 19.80
N GLY A 164 -8.17 13.21 20.73
CA GLY A 164 -7.50 11.90 20.70
C GLY A 164 -8.42 10.71 20.36
N PRO A 165 -9.56 10.52 21.07
CA PRO A 165 -10.51 9.45 20.77
C PRO A 165 -11.08 9.51 19.35
N ALA A 166 -11.42 10.70 18.83
CA ALA A 166 -11.91 10.85 17.47
C ALA A 166 -10.83 10.58 16.41
N LEU A 167 -9.58 10.97 16.66
CA LEU A 167 -8.45 10.66 15.78
C LEU A 167 -8.18 9.15 15.69
N GLU A 168 -8.35 8.41 16.79
CA GLU A 168 -8.25 6.95 16.83
C GLU A 168 -9.49 6.29 16.23
N GLY A 169 -10.68 6.83 16.43
CA GLY A 169 -11.96 6.28 15.95
C GLY A 169 -12.28 6.58 14.49
N ALA A 170 -11.52 7.45 13.82
CA ALA A 170 -11.66 7.73 12.39
C ALA A 170 -10.97 6.66 11.52
N ASP A 171 -11.50 6.44 10.32
CA ASP A 171 -10.87 5.55 9.33
C ASP A 171 -9.66 6.23 8.66
N PHE A 172 -9.71 7.55 8.53
CA PHE A 172 -8.61 8.42 8.09
C PHE A 172 -8.74 9.81 8.73
N VAL A 173 -7.65 10.59 8.74
CA VAL A 173 -7.62 11.92 9.34
C VAL A 173 -7.26 12.97 8.29
N CYS A 174 -8.08 14.00 8.18
CA CYS A 174 -7.84 15.10 7.26
C CYS A 174 -7.04 16.23 7.90
N CYS A 175 -6.23 16.89 7.09
CA CYS A 175 -5.55 18.12 7.45
C CYS A 175 -5.62 19.14 6.31
N HIS A 176 -5.63 20.41 6.67
CA HIS A 176 -5.44 21.51 5.72
C HIS A 176 -3.98 21.95 5.74
N VAL A 177 -3.47 22.44 4.62
CA VAL A 177 -2.09 22.94 4.51
C VAL A 177 -2.06 24.22 3.68
N CYS A 178 -1.56 25.31 4.24
CA CYS A 178 -1.54 26.61 3.57
C CYS A 178 -0.15 27.23 3.65
N TRP A 179 0.18 28.05 2.65
CA TRP A 179 1.40 28.86 2.63
C TRP A 179 1.19 30.12 1.78
N THR A 180 2.18 31.00 1.80
CA THR A 180 2.22 32.24 1.03
C THR A 180 3.45 32.31 0.13
N SER A 181 4.52 31.57 0.45
CA SER A 181 5.79 31.58 -0.29
C SER A 181 6.41 30.19 -0.43
N TRP A 182 7.45 30.08 -1.25
CA TRP A 182 8.27 28.86 -1.37
C TRP A 182 8.97 28.48 -0.06
N GLU A 183 9.40 29.48 0.69
CA GLU A 183 10.07 29.29 1.99
C GLU A 183 9.09 28.70 2.99
N GLU A 184 7.91 29.30 3.14
CA GLU A 184 6.88 28.81 4.05
C GLU A 184 6.33 27.43 3.64
N MET A 185 6.25 27.14 2.34
CA MET A 185 5.84 25.81 1.85
C MET A 185 6.82 24.70 2.30
N ARG A 186 8.11 25.03 2.43
CA ARG A 186 9.17 24.07 2.79
C ARG A 186 9.56 24.16 4.27
N ASP A 187 9.06 25.16 4.98
CA ASP A 187 9.42 25.39 6.37
C ASP A 187 8.79 24.35 7.30
N TYR A 188 9.58 23.92 8.28
CA TYR A 188 9.15 22.99 9.31
C TYR A 188 7.99 23.57 10.11
N HIS A 189 8.03 24.85 10.50
CA HIS A 189 6.95 25.50 11.25
C HIS A 189 5.79 25.98 10.36
N GLY A 190 6.05 26.21 9.08
CA GLY A 190 5.08 26.56 8.04
C GLY A 190 4.29 25.35 7.55
N ALA A 191 4.25 25.17 6.23
CA ALA A 191 3.38 24.18 5.59
C ALA A 191 3.71 22.75 5.99
N LEU A 192 4.97 22.39 6.30
CA LEU A 192 5.32 21.03 6.69
C LEU A 192 4.86 20.64 8.10
N ARG A 193 4.35 21.59 8.91
CA ARG A 193 3.96 21.27 10.30
C ARG A 193 2.88 20.22 10.41
N PHE A 194 2.06 20.03 9.37
CA PHE A 194 0.98 19.02 9.39
C PHE A 194 1.54 17.62 9.62
N LEU A 195 2.76 17.34 9.17
CA LEU A 195 3.37 16.03 9.35
C LEU A 195 3.62 15.78 10.85
N ARG A 196 4.26 16.70 11.59
CA ARG A 196 4.40 16.53 13.04
C ARG A 196 3.08 16.60 13.81
N LEU A 197 2.15 17.46 13.38
CA LEU A 197 0.88 17.62 14.10
C LEU A 197 -0.04 16.42 13.92
N TYR A 198 -0.01 15.75 12.77
CA TYR A 198 -0.95 14.67 12.46
C TYR A 198 -0.24 13.31 12.40
N MET A 199 0.89 13.17 11.69
CA MET A 199 1.56 11.87 11.58
C MET A 199 2.12 11.37 12.90
N GLU A 200 2.61 12.24 13.78
CA GLU A 200 3.14 11.84 15.09
C GLU A 200 2.03 11.60 16.14
N ARG A 201 0.77 11.98 15.85
CA ARG A 201 -0.35 11.88 16.80
C ARG A 201 -1.29 10.70 16.59
N THR A 202 -1.33 10.15 15.39
CA THR A 202 -2.19 9.01 15.04
C THR A 202 -1.42 8.10 14.11
N ASP A 203 -1.80 6.82 14.04
CA ASP A 203 -1.33 5.87 13.02
C ASP A 203 -2.30 5.75 11.84
N ARG A 204 -3.45 6.43 11.91
CA ARG A 204 -4.44 6.42 10.83
C ARG A 204 -3.86 6.99 9.52
N PRO A 205 -4.37 6.53 8.36
CA PRO A 205 -4.10 7.19 7.10
C PRO A 205 -4.47 8.67 7.16
N LEU A 206 -3.70 9.49 6.46
CA LEU A 206 -3.85 10.92 6.38
C LEU A 206 -4.27 11.35 4.98
N VAL A 207 -5.11 12.37 4.94
CA VAL A 207 -5.52 13.03 3.70
C VAL A 207 -5.29 14.52 3.85
N VAL A 208 -4.48 15.13 2.97
CA VAL A 208 -4.44 16.60 2.89
C VAL A 208 -5.71 17.02 2.17
N SER A 209 -6.79 17.25 2.91
CA SER A 209 -8.13 17.46 2.33
C SER A 209 -8.32 18.85 1.73
N ALA A 210 -7.37 19.77 1.97
CA ALA A 210 -7.23 21.03 1.26
C ALA A 210 -5.79 21.56 1.37
N PHE A 211 -5.22 22.01 0.25
CA PHE A 211 -4.03 22.86 0.28
C PHE A 211 -4.05 24.01 -0.74
N ALA A 212 -3.38 25.12 -0.42
CA ALA A 212 -3.19 26.23 -1.35
C ALA A 212 -2.06 27.18 -0.95
N ASN A 213 -1.53 27.89 -1.96
CA ASN A 213 -0.88 29.16 -1.74
C ASN A 213 -1.96 30.25 -1.69
N VAL A 214 -2.11 30.90 -0.55
CA VAL A 214 -3.16 31.91 -0.29
C VAL A 214 -2.70 33.35 -0.53
N ALA A 215 -1.45 33.57 -0.95
CA ALA A 215 -0.94 34.90 -1.30
C ALA A 215 -1.64 35.40 -2.58
N PRO A 216 -2.39 36.52 -2.54
CA PRO A 216 -3.10 37.03 -3.71
C PRO A 216 -2.16 37.54 -4.81
N GLU A 217 -0.96 37.98 -4.46
CA GLU A 217 0.03 38.57 -5.37
C GLU A 217 0.86 37.53 -6.15
N GLN A 218 0.88 36.27 -5.71
CA GLN A 218 1.68 35.22 -6.34
C GLN A 218 1.05 34.80 -7.69
N SER A 219 1.87 34.74 -8.74
CA SER A 219 1.38 34.38 -10.08
C SER A 219 0.84 32.94 -10.15
N PRO A 220 -0.14 32.65 -11.02
CA PRO A 220 -0.63 31.28 -11.22
C PRO A 220 0.46 30.30 -11.65
N ALA A 221 1.45 30.75 -12.43
CA ALA A 221 2.58 29.92 -12.84
C ALA A 221 3.41 29.44 -11.64
N GLU A 222 3.77 30.36 -10.74
CA GLU A 222 4.54 30.03 -9.52
C GLU A 222 3.72 29.17 -8.55
N LYS A 223 2.42 29.44 -8.39
CA LYS A 223 1.52 28.57 -7.62
C LYS A 223 1.47 27.16 -8.20
N GLY A 224 1.38 27.04 -9.52
CA GLY A 224 1.40 25.75 -10.20
C GLY A 224 2.69 24.95 -9.96
N GLU A 225 3.84 25.63 -9.92
CA GLU A 225 5.13 24.99 -9.60
C GLU A 225 5.22 24.55 -8.13
N GLN A 226 4.70 25.37 -7.20
CA GLN A 226 4.58 25.00 -5.79
C GLN A 226 3.65 23.79 -5.60
N TYR A 227 2.51 23.77 -6.28
CA TYR A 227 1.56 22.64 -6.21
C TYR A 227 2.15 21.36 -6.79
N ALA A 228 2.86 21.45 -7.92
CA ALA A 228 3.59 20.33 -8.51
C ALA A 228 4.62 19.74 -7.53
N GLU A 229 5.38 20.60 -6.83
CA GLU A 229 6.34 20.16 -5.82
C GLU A 229 5.67 19.56 -4.58
N PHE A 230 4.57 20.15 -4.11
CA PHE A 230 3.84 19.65 -2.95
C PHE A 230 3.21 18.27 -3.22
N TYR A 231 2.64 18.03 -4.40
CA TYR A 231 2.19 16.68 -4.77
C TYR A 231 3.32 15.66 -4.77
N PHE A 232 4.46 16.02 -5.37
CA PHE A 232 5.63 15.14 -5.37
C PHE A 232 6.11 14.87 -3.95
N PHE A 233 6.11 15.89 -3.08
CA PHE A 233 6.44 15.74 -1.67
C PHE A 233 5.49 14.77 -0.94
N CYS A 234 4.17 14.96 -1.07
CA CYS A 234 3.19 14.07 -0.45
C CYS A 234 3.33 12.61 -0.91
N SER A 235 3.75 12.38 -2.16
CA SER A 235 3.96 11.01 -2.68
C SER A 235 4.99 10.18 -1.92
N GLN A 236 5.81 10.79 -1.06
CA GLN A 236 6.88 10.10 -0.33
C GLN A 236 6.43 9.49 0.99
N TYR A 237 5.25 9.86 1.50
CA TYR A 237 4.79 9.42 2.81
C TYR A 237 3.73 8.34 2.64
N ASP A 238 4.03 7.12 3.08
CA ASP A 238 3.16 5.95 2.87
C ASP A 238 1.78 6.08 3.52
N ARG A 239 1.69 6.92 4.55
CA ARG A 239 0.45 7.21 5.28
C ARG A 239 -0.36 8.34 4.66
N LEU A 240 0.13 9.04 3.63
CA LEU A 240 -0.65 10.03 2.88
C LEU A 240 -1.33 9.34 1.69
N GLU A 241 -2.66 9.29 1.70
CA GLU A 241 -3.42 8.64 0.63
C GLU A 241 -3.61 9.57 -0.57
N ALA A 242 -3.85 10.85 -0.29
CA ALA A 242 -4.07 11.88 -1.30
C ALA A 242 -3.83 13.29 -0.72
N ALA A 243 -3.54 14.22 -1.62
CA ALA A 243 -3.56 15.65 -1.33
C ALA A 243 -4.52 16.34 -2.29
N TYR A 244 -5.39 17.21 -1.79
CA TYR A 244 -6.40 17.90 -2.59
C TYR A 244 -6.10 19.39 -2.64
N ALA A 245 -5.76 19.90 -3.82
CA ALA A 245 -5.67 21.34 -4.01
C ALA A 245 -7.04 22.00 -3.81
N TYR A 246 -7.02 23.22 -3.26
CA TYR A 246 -8.20 23.79 -2.63
C TYR A 246 -9.37 24.04 -3.58
N LEU A 247 -9.18 24.47 -4.83
CA LEU A 247 -10.33 24.80 -5.66
C LEU A 247 -10.07 24.78 -7.16
N LEU A 248 -10.91 24.05 -7.90
CA LEU A 248 -10.97 24.12 -9.36
C LEU A 248 -11.58 25.45 -9.82
N ARG A 249 -12.72 25.84 -9.24
CA ARG A 249 -13.48 27.04 -9.59
C ARG A 249 -14.25 27.66 -8.44
N SER A 250 -14.46 28.97 -8.49
CA SER A 250 -15.40 29.70 -7.64
C SER A 250 -16.16 30.76 -8.44
N PRO A 251 -17.47 30.94 -8.22
CA PRO A 251 -18.17 32.14 -8.68
C PRO A 251 -17.85 33.37 -7.81
N ASP A 252 -17.32 33.16 -6.60
CA ASP A 252 -16.95 34.25 -5.69
C ASP A 252 -15.53 34.75 -6.03
N PRO A 253 -15.37 36.03 -6.44
CA PRO A 253 -14.10 36.57 -6.90
C PRO A 253 -13.03 36.62 -5.82
N THR A 254 -13.39 36.53 -4.53
CA THR A 254 -12.42 36.47 -3.43
C THR A 254 -11.55 35.21 -3.48
N PHE A 255 -12.04 34.15 -4.13
CA PHE A 255 -11.30 32.91 -4.33
C PHE A 255 -10.54 32.84 -5.67
N ALA A 256 -10.54 33.90 -6.48
CA ALA A 256 -9.88 33.91 -7.78
C ALA A 256 -8.38 33.57 -7.66
N GLY A 257 -7.73 34.01 -6.58
CA GLY A 257 -6.32 33.74 -6.31
C GLY A 257 -5.99 32.26 -6.05
N VAL A 258 -6.97 31.41 -5.76
CA VAL A 258 -6.76 29.98 -5.45
C VAL A 258 -7.47 29.03 -6.43
N ALA A 259 -8.24 29.56 -7.38
CA ALA A 259 -8.94 28.79 -8.41
C ALA A 259 -8.01 28.39 -9.57
N TRP A 260 -8.18 27.19 -10.10
CA TRP A 260 -7.32 26.63 -11.14
C TRP A 260 -7.81 26.89 -12.57
N ALA A 261 -9.12 26.82 -12.80
CA ALA A 261 -9.71 26.91 -14.13
C ALA A 261 -9.38 28.25 -14.80
N GLY A 262 -8.90 28.18 -16.04
CA GLY A 262 -8.51 29.38 -16.82
C GLY A 262 -7.13 29.94 -16.48
N THR A 263 -6.27 29.18 -15.79
CA THR A 263 -4.91 29.60 -15.40
C THR A 263 -3.83 28.68 -15.97
N GLU A 264 -2.56 29.00 -15.75
CA GLU A 264 -1.40 28.14 -16.10
C GLU A 264 -1.16 26.99 -15.11
N ILE A 265 -1.83 26.98 -13.94
CA ILE A 265 -1.63 25.97 -12.89
C ILE A 265 -1.73 24.53 -13.44
N PRO A 266 -2.74 24.17 -14.27
CA PRO A 266 -2.91 22.80 -14.72
C PRO A 266 -1.72 22.29 -15.52
N THR A 267 -1.18 23.10 -16.43
CA THR A 267 0.02 22.75 -17.22
C THR A 267 1.23 22.49 -16.32
N ARG A 268 1.47 23.36 -15.34
CA ARG A 268 2.60 23.26 -14.40
C ARG A 268 2.49 21.98 -13.55
N VAL A 269 1.29 21.69 -13.07
CA VAL A 269 1.00 20.49 -12.27
C VAL A 269 1.07 19.21 -13.11
N GLY A 270 0.60 19.24 -14.37
CA GLY A 270 0.69 18.10 -15.28
C GLY A 270 2.13 17.71 -15.58
N SER A 271 3.04 18.69 -15.64
CA SER A 271 4.48 18.47 -15.86
C SER A 271 5.26 18.16 -14.56
N ARG A 272 4.57 17.83 -13.46
CA ARG A 272 5.22 17.53 -12.18
C ARG A 272 6.16 16.34 -12.28
N ARG A 273 7.17 16.32 -11.41
CA ARG A 273 7.99 15.13 -11.16
C ARG A 273 7.10 14.00 -10.63
N ARG A 274 7.32 12.78 -11.10
CA ARG A 274 6.63 11.57 -10.64
C ARG A 274 7.65 10.51 -10.25
N MET A 275 7.32 9.75 -9.21
CA MET A 275 8.10 8.58 -8.85
C MET A 275 7.97 7.53 -9.97
N PRO A 276 9.07 6.85 -10.36
CA PRO A 276 8.98 5.71 -11.26
C PRO A 276 8.02 4.65 -10.71
N HIS A 277 7.27 4.00 -11.60
CA HIS A 277 6.38 2.93 -11.17
C HIS A 277 7.17 1.81 -10.47
N PRO A 278 6.70 1.23 -9.35
CA PRO A 278 7.43 0.19 -8.62
C PRO A 278 7.83 -1.06 -9.42
N SER A 279 7.25 -1.27 -10.61
CA SER A 279 7.67 -2.34 -11.51
C SER A 279 8.96 -2.05 -12.29
N THR A 280 9.38 -0.78 -12.41
CA THR A 280 10.56 -0.37 -13.19
C THR A 280 11.86 -0.46 -12.40
N VAL A 281 11.78 -0.48 -11.07
CA VAL A 281 12.91 -0.70 -10.16
C VAL A 281 12.49 -1.73 -9.13
N ARG A 282 13.21 -2.85 -9.02
CA ARG A 282 12.95 -3.85 -7.98
C ARG A 282 14.14 -3.97 -7.05
N LEU A 283 13.93 -3.60 -5.79
CA LEU A 283 14.94 -3.74 -4.76
C LEU A 283 14.82 -5.14 -4.14
N ALA A 284 15.92 -5.90 -4.13
CA ALA A 284 16.03 -7.07 -3.29
C ALA A 284 16.04 -6.65 -1.83
N TRP A 285 15.46 -7.47 -0.95
CA TRP A 285 15.46 -7.17 0.47
C TRP A 285 16.87 -7.31 1.06
N PRO A 286 17.40 -6.31 1.79
CA PRO A 286 18.82 -6.27 2.15
C PRO A 286 19.20 -6.93 3.48
N THR A 287 18.24 -7.29 4.34
CA THR A 287 18.50 -7.88 5.67
C THR A 287 17.95 -9.30 5.79
N VAL A 288 18.31 -10.01 6.85
CA VAL A 288 17.78 -11.36 7.12
C VAL A 288 16.31 -11.37 7.55
N THR A 289 15.82 -10.27 8.12
CA THR A 289 14.44 -10.12 8.62
C THR A 289 13.70 -9.04 7.83
N ARG A 290 12.55 -9.40 7.25
CA ARG A 290 11.67 -8.46 6.55
C ARG A 290 10.81 -7.62 7.49
N ALA A 291 11.45 -6.79 8.30
CA ALA A 291 10.75 -5.93 9.27
C ALA A 291 11.29 -4.50 9.22
N TYR A 292 10.36 -3.54 9.20
CA TYR A 292 10.66 -2.13 9.37
C TYR A 292 10.72 -1.81 10.86
N THR A 293 11.74 -1.06 11.28
CA THR A 293 11.84 -0.49 12.63
C THR A 293 11.54 1.00 12.66
N GLN A 294 11.65 1.68 11.52
CA GLN A 294 11.28 3.08 11.36
C GLN A 294 10.92 3.38 9.90
N ALA A 295 9.82 4.09 9.66
CA ALA A 295 9.39 4.47 8.32
C ALA A 295 10.04 5.78 7.85
N PHE A 296 9.87 6.08 6.56
CA PHE A 296 10.30 7.35 5.98
C PHE A 296 9.55 8.53 6.60
N GLY A 297 10.28 9.58 6.95
CA GLY A 297 9.71 10.82 7.47
C GLY A 297 9.23 10.77 8.92
N GLU A 298 9.38 9.65 9.64
CA GLU A 298 9.02 9.54 11.06
C GLU A 298 9.92 10.37 11.99
N ARG A 299 9.42 10.65 13.20
CA ARG A 299 10.10 11.37 14.29
C ARG A 299 10.61 12.75 13.87
N GLN A 300 9.79 13.52 13.17
CA GLN A 300 10.17 14.79 12.55
C GLN A 300 10.82 15.76 13.52
N ARG A 301 10.21 15.91 14.70
CA ARG A 301 10.73 16.82 15.72
C ARG A 301 12.16 16.48 16.14
N ARG A 302 12.42 15.19 16.35
CA ARG A 302 13.74 14.70 16.75
C ARG A 302 14.80 15.02 15.70
N TYR A 303 14.50 14.77 14.42
CA TYR A 303 15.46 15.05 13.34
C TYR A 303 15.65 16.54 13.09
N PHE A 304 14.58 17.33 13.18
CA PHE A 304 14.67 18.79 13.08
C PHE A 304 15.56 19.37 14.19
N GLU A 305 15.31 19.03 15.46
CA GLU A 305 16.11 19.51 16.59
C GLU A 305 17.58 19.06 16.49
N ALA A 306 17.83 17.82 16.03
CA ALA A 306 19.18 17.28 15.86
C ALA A 306 19.96 17.90 14.69
N SER A 307 19.29 18.54 13.73
CA SER A 307 19.93 19.13 12.55
C SER A 307 20.27 20.61 12.71
N PHE A 308 20.24 21.17 13.92
CA PHE A 308 20.58 22.57 14.13
C PHE A 308 22.09 22.82 13.95
N ASP A 309 22.45 23.71 13.03
CA ASP A 309 23.80 24.24 12.88
C ASP A 309 23.92 25.56 13.66
N PRO A 310 24.67 25.60 14.77
CA PRO A 310 24.82 26.82 15.59
C PRO A 310 25.68 27.90 14.93
N VAL A 311 26.47 27.56 13.90
CA VAL A 311 27.31 28.53 13.18
C VAL A 311 26.44 29.32 12.23
N HIS A 312 25.68 28.62 11.39
CA HIS A 312 24.86 29.24 10.36
C HIS A 312 23.43 29.56 10.84
N HIS A 313 23.06 29.13 12.05
CA HIS A 313 21.74 29.30 12.65
C HIS A 313 20.62 28.76 11.75
N VAL A 314 20.86 27.61 11.10
CA VAL A 314 19.92 26.95 10.20
C VAL A 314 19.81 25.46 10.54
N HIS A 315 18.66 24.87 10.23
CA HIS A 315 18.50 23.43 10.27
C HIS A 315 18.82 22.85 8.90
N TRP A 316 19.74 21.87 8.82
CA TRP A 316 20.07 21.23 7.54
C TRP A 316 19.08 20.13 7.12
N LEU A 317 18.21 19.70 8.03
CA LEU A 317 16.99 18.94 7.75
C LEU A 317 15.79 19.77 8.15
N HIS A 318 14.78 19.88 7.28
CA HIS A 318 13.48 20.45 7.68
C HIS A 318 12.55 19.38 8.31
N GLY A 319 13.14 18.32 8.87
CA GLY A 319 12.49 17.28 9.67
C GLY A 319 12.31 15.93 8.96
N GLY A 320 12.29 14.88 9.77
CA GLY A 320 11.93 13.51 9.39
C GLY A 320 13.10 12.60 9.04
N HIS A 321 12.84 11.30 9.06
CA HIS A 321 13.79 10.25 8.73
C HIS A 321 14.05 10.14 7.21
N GLU A 322 15.30 10.25 6.77
CA GLU A 322 15.70 10.30 5.34
C GLU A 322 15.83 8.93 4.65
N GLY A 323 15.04 7.95 5.06
CA GLY A 323 15.13 6.58 4.57
C GLY A 323 14.16 5.67 5.31
N VAL A 324 14.44 4.37 5.30
CA VAL A 324 13.75 3.40 6.15
C VAL A 324 14.76 2.65 6.99
N ASP A 325 14.39 2.34 8.22
CA ASP A 325 15.20 1.47 9.07
C ASP A 325 14.62 0.08 9.03
N LEU A 326 15.48 -0.90 8.77
CA LEU A 326 15.16 -2.30 8.65
C LEU A 326 15.79 -3.05 9.82
N GLN A 327 15.03 -3.94 10.44
CA GLN A 327 15.52 -4.78 11.51
C GLN A 327 16.70 -5.61 11.01
N ALA A 328 17.81 -5.52 11.72
CA ALA A 328 19.01 -6.31 11.49
C ALA A 328 19.81 -6.39 12.80
N ALA A 329 19.99 -7.60 13.32
CA ALA A 329 20.84 -7.79 14.49
C ALA A 329 22.30 -7.48 14.15
N GLU A 330 23.05 -7.02 15.14
CA GLU A 330 24.49 -6.77 15.00
C GLU A 330 25.21 -8.03 14.49
N GLY A 331 26.08 -7.86 13.49
CA GLY A 331 26.83 -8.94 12.87
C GLY A 331 26.08 -9.69 11.75
N THR A 332 24.80 -9.40 11.50
CA THR A 332 24.06 -10.07 10.41
C THR A 332 24.45 -9.50 9.04
N PRO A 333 24.50 -10.35 7.99
CA PRO A 333 24.84 -9.87 6.64
C PRO A 333 23.83 -8.87 6.09
N VAL A 334 24.34 -7.75 5.57
CA VAL A 334 23.60 -6.76 4.77
C VAL A 334 23.94 -6.97 3.30
N ARG A 335 22.91 -7.09 2.47
CA ARG A 335 23.04 -7.44 1.05
C ARG A 335 22.65 -6.28 0.13
N ALA A 336 23.26 -6.23 -1.05
CA ALA A 336 22.95 -5.23 -2.05
C ALA A 336 21.53 -5.44 -2.61
N CYS A 337 20.66 -4.43 -2.51
CA CYS A 337 19.31 -4.47 -3.09
C CYS A 337 19.33 -4.43 -4.62
N LEU A 338 20.39 -3.91 -5.24
CA LEU A 338 20.61 -3.82 -6.68
C LEU A 338 22.05 -4.18 -7.00
N ALA A 339 22.29 -4.69 -8.20
CA ALA A 339 23.64 -4.78 -8.74
C ALA A 339 24.13 -3.39 -9.14
N GLY A 340 25.40 -3.08 -8.88
CA GLY A 340 25.95 -1.78 -9.20
C GLY A 340 27.32 -1.54 -8.58
N ARG A 341 27.82 -0.31 -8.75
CA ARG A 341 29.15 0.08 -8.30
C ARG A 341 29.12 0.55 -6.86
N VAL A 342 30.00 -0.01 -6.05
CA VAL A 342 30.18 0.34 -4.64
C VAL A 342 30.89 1.69 -4.52
N SER A 343 30.42 2.52 -3.59
CA SER A 343 31.09 3.73 -3.13
C SER A 343 31.03 3.80 -1.61
N ILE A 344 32.18 3.72 -0.96
CA ILE A 344 32.30 3.78 0.50
C ILE A 344 32.20 5.24 0.97
N GLY A 345 31.41 5.45 2.01
CA GLY A 345 31.24 6.77 2.62
C GLY A 345 32.40 7.20 3.50
N PRO A 346 32.62 8.52 3.70
CA PRO A 346 33.48 9.00 4.77
C PRO A 346 33.00 8.54 6.16
N SER A 347 33.96 8.19 7.00
CA SER A 347 33.77 7.88 8.42
C SER A 347 33.42 9.12 9.26
N GLY A 348 32.80 8.90 10.42
CA GLY A 348 32.50 9.97 11.39
C GLY A 348 31.24 10.79 11.11
N THR A 349 30.42 10.38 10.13
CA THR A 349 29.11 10.98 9.86
C THR A 349 28.02 10.39 10.77
N ALA A 350 26.84 11.00 10.80
CA ALA A 350 25.67 10.45 11.50
C ALA A 350 25.27 9.05 11.01
N TYR A 351 25.58 8.70 9.76
CA TYR A 351 25.34 7.36 9.20
C TYR A 351 26.32 6.28 9.69
N GLY A 352 27.37 6.65 10.44
CA GLY A 352 28.40 5.71 10.87
C GLY A 352 29.22 5.18 9.69
N ASN A 353 29.49 3.87 9.68
CA ASN A 353 30.05 3.20 8.51
C ASN A 353 28.92 2.91 7.52
N TYR A 354 29.10 3.32 6.28
CA TYR A 354 28.08 3.14 5.27
C TYR A 354 28.66 2.94 3.88
N VAL A 355 27.88 2.25 3.04
CA VAL A 355 28.17 1.99 1.64
C VAL A 355 27.05 2.58 0.79
N ARG A 356 27.40 3.07 -0.40
CA ARG A 356 26.44 3.36 -1.46
C ARG A 356 26.61 2.36 -2.60
N VAL A 357 25.50 1.91 -3.17
CA VAL A 357 25.50 1.16 -4.44
C VAL A 357 24.84 2.03 -5.50
N VAL A 358 25.59 2.35 -6.56
CA VAL A 358 25.14 3.17 -7.69
C VAL A 358 24.81 2.25 -8.86
N SER A 359 23.54 2.26 -9.28
CA SER A 359 23.00 1.41 -10.34
C SER A 359 22.46 2.26 -11.48
N LEU A 360 22.64 1.83 -12.75
CA LEU A 360 21.94 2.44 -13.88
C LEU A 360 20.75 1.56 -14.27
N ILE A 361 19.55 2.09 -14.08
CA ILE A 361 18.30 1.36 -14.35
C ILE A 361 17.68 1.89 -15.66
N PRO A 362 17.37 1.02 -16.65
CA PRO A 362 16.70 1.42 -17.88
C PRO A 362 15.42 2.21 -17.61
N ALA A 363 15.19 3.28 -18.40
CA ALA A 363 14.05 4.20 -18.29
C ALA A 363 13.92 4.99 -16.96
N VAL A 364 14.75 4.73 -15.95
CA VAL A 364 14.76 5.44 -14.67
C VAL A 364 16.01 6.31 -14.51
N GLY A 365 17.16 5.83 -14.99
CA GLY A 365 18.45 6.50 -14.86
C GLY A 365 19.25 6.00 -13.67
N GLU A 366 20.08 6.88 -13.09
CA GLU A 366 20.95 6.54 -11.98
C GLU A 366 20.16 6.46 -10.67
N VAL A 367 20.25 5.29 -10.02
CA VAL A 367 19.68 4.99 -8.71
C VAL A 367 20.82 4.75 -7.73
N THR A 368 20.81 5.45 -6.61
CA THR A 368 21.81 5.30 -5.54
C THR A 368 21.12 4.85 -4.27
N LEU A 369 21.56 3.72 -3.73
CA LEU A 369 21.09 3.19 -2.45
C LEU A 369 22.18 3.34 -1.40
N LEU A 370 21.85 3.91 -0.25
CA LEU A 370 22.75 4.05 0.89
C LEU A 370 22.40 3.00 1.94
N TYR A 371 23.41 2.31 2.47
CA TYR A 371 23.34 1.27 3.49
C TYR A 371 24.18 1.72 4.68
N ALA A 372 23.56 2.12 5.79
CA ALA A 372 24.24 2.77 6.92
C ALA A 372 24.13 2.00 8.24
N HIS A 373 24.84 2.52 9.24
CA HIS A 373 25.00 1.95 10.58
C HIS A 373 25.73 0.60 10.61
N LEU A 374 26.53 0.28 9.59
CA LEU A 374 27.25 -1.00 9.51
C LEU A 374 28.30 -1.11 10.63
N GLN A 375 28.49 -2.29 11.21
CA GLN A 375 29.65 -2.52 12.09
C GLN A 375 30.94 -2.67 11.28
N GLN A 376 30.82 -3.27 10.10
CA GLN A 376 31.94 -3.64 9.24
C GLN A 376 31.49 -3.59 7.79
N ILE A 377 32.30 -2.96 6.94
CA ILE A 377 32.14 -2.97 5.49
C ILE A 377 32.99 -4.13 4.96
N LEU A 378 32.38 -5.00 4.14
CA LEU A 378 33.04 -6.15 3.52
C LEU A 378 33.28 -5.95 2.02
N ALA A 379 32.48 -5.10 1.38
CA ALA A 379 32.67 -4.72 -0.02
C ALA A 379 33.88 -3.78 -0.20
N GLU A 380 34.50 -3.85 -1.37
CA GLU A 380 35.61 -2.99 -1.76
C GLU A 380 35.12 -1.74 -2.50
N ASP A 381 35.75 -0.58 -2.25
CA ASP A 381 35.38 0.67 -2.89
C ASP A 381 35.62 0.62 -4.41
N GLY A 382 34.67 1.14 -5.18
CA GLY A 382 34.77 1.22 -6.63
C GLY A 382 34.55 -0.08 -7.39
N VAL A 383 34.30 -1.21 -6.70
CA VAL A 383 34.02 -2.53 -7.30
C VAL A 383 32.53 -2.70 -7.59
N ASP A 384 32.21 -3.45 -8.65
CA ASP A 384 30.84 -3.84 -8.98
C ASP A 384 30.40 -5.05 -8.14
N VAL A 385 29.20 -4.96 -7.56
CA VAL A 385 28.58 -6.06 -6.81
C VAL A 385 27.31 -6.55 -7.51
N ALA A 386 27.01 -7.83 -7.33
CA ALA A 386 25.73 -8.40 -7.76
C ALA A 386 24.61 -8.06 -6.77
N GLN A 387 23.37 -8.05 -7.25
CA GLN A 387 22.20 -8.02 -6.35
C GLN A 387 22.24 -9.24 -5.42
N GLY A 388 22.01 -9.02 -4.13
CA GLY A 388 22.06 -10.07 -3.09
C GLY A 388 23.47 -10.36 -2.54
N GLU A 389 24.52 -9.79 -3.13
CA GLU A 389 25.88 -9.91 -2.62
C GLU A 389 26.03 -9.18 -1.27
N VAL A 390 26.85 -9.72 -0.38
CA VAL A 390 27.05 -9.16 0.97
C VAL A 390 27.93 -7.91 0.88
N LEU A 391 27.40 -6.77 1.32
CA LEU A 391 28.10 -5.49 1.37
C LEU A 391 28.87 -5.30 2.68
N GLY A 392 28.36 -5.86 3.76
CA GLY A 392 28.85 -5.63 5.11
C GLY A 392 28.01 -6.35 6.15
N LEU A 393 28.30 -6.06 7.41
CA LEU A 393 27.56 -6.57 8.55
C LEU A 393 26.80 -5.43 9.22
N ALA A 394 25.52 -5.65 9.51
CA ALA A 394 24.69 -4.72 10.25
C ALA A 394 25.30 -4.43 11.62
N GLY A 395 25.10 -3.22 12.12
CA GLY A 395 25.65 -2.81 13.40
C GLY A 395 24.91 -1.62 13.97
N GLN A 396 25.64 -0.87 14.78
CA GLN A 396 25.14 0.31 15.48
C GLN A 396 26.15 1.47 15.44
N SER A 397 26.86 1.63 14.33
CA SER A 397 27.80 2.75 14.17
C SER A 397 27.07 4.06 13.86
N GLY A 398 27.61 5.20 14.26
CA GLY A 398 26.99 6.51 14.01
C GLY A 398 25.87 6.86 15.01
N ASN A 399 24.90 7.66 14.56
CA ASN A 399 23.81 8.15 15.41
C ASN A 399 22.62 7.18 15.39
N THR A 400 22.66 6.18 16.27
CA THR A 400 21.65 5.11 16.35
C THR A 400 21.36 4.75 17.82
N THR A 401 20.17 4.21 18.07
CA THR A 401 19.74 3.73 19.40
C THR A 401 19.83 2.20 19.54
N GLY A 402 20.25 1.49 18.50
CA GLY A 402 20.45 0.04 18.53
C GLY A 402 20.68 -0.56 17.13
N PRO A 403 21.02 -1.84 17.03
CA PRO A 403 21.36 -2.47 15.75
C PRO A 403 20.19 -2.46 14.75
N HIS A 404 20.43 -1.93 13.56
CA HIS A 404 19.51 -1.94 12.41
C HIS A 404 20.28 -1.58 11.12
N LEU A 405 19.61 -1.68 9.97
CA LEU A 405 20.08 -1.14 8.71
C LEU A 405 19.27 0.09 8.33
N HIS A 406 19.92 1.24 8.18
CA HIS A 406 19.30 2.39 7.53
C HIS A 406 19.50 2.30 6.01
N LEU A 407 18.39 2.33 5.25
CA LEU A 407 18.37 2.30 3.80
C LEU A 407 17.82 3.62 3.23
N GLY A 408 18.67 4.37 2.51
CA GLY A 408 18.28 5.58 1.79
C GLY A 408 18.21 5.36 0.27
N LEU A 409 17.25 5.98 -0.41
CA LEU A 409 17.12 5.94 -1.87
C LEU A 409 17.31 7.32 -2.49
N ARG A 410 18.10 7.40 -3.56
CA ARG A 410 18.17 8.58 -4.45
C ARG A 410 17.97 8.15 -5.89
N ILE A 411 17.24 8.95 -6.65
CA ILE A 411 17.07 8.79 -8.10
C ILE A 411 17.49 10.10 -8.75
N ARG A 412 18.44 10.05 -9.67
CA ARG A 412 18.97 11.25 -10.32
C ARG A 412 17.85 12.04 -11.01
N GLY A 413 17.75 13.33 -10.71
CA GLY A 413 16.70 14.23 -11.22
C GLY A 413 15.45 14.33 -10.32
N LEU A 414 15.34 13.47 -9.31
CA LEU A 414 14.27 13.51 -8.31
C LEU A 414 14.85 13.93 -6.95
N THR A 415 14.41 15.10 -6.47
CA THR A 415 14.90 15.68 -5.21
C THR A 415 13.74 16.22 -4.40
N LEU A 416 13.69 15.90 -3.11
CA LEU A 416 12.83 16.60 -2.15
C LEU A 416 13.61 17.77 -1.56
N ARG A 417 13.40 18.95 -2.14
CA ARG A 417 14.06 20.18 -1.66
C ARG A 417 13.63 20.56 -0.25
N ALA A 418 12.45 20.09 0.17
CA ALA A 418 11.85 20.40 1.44
C ALA A 418 12.55 19.68 2.60
N THR A 419 12.89 18.39 2.53
CA THR A 419 13.32 17.66 3.74
C THR A 419 14.65 16.93 3.62
N SER A 420 15.02 16.47 2.42
CA SER A 420 16.01 15.40 2.28
C SER A 420 16.27 15.09 0.80
N HIS A 421 17.53 15.03 0.36
CA HIS A 421 17.82 14.57 -1.02
C HIS A 421 17.44 13.08 -1.27
N TYR A 422 16.92 12.38 -0.25
CA TYR A 422 16.45 11.01 -0.33
C TYR A 422 14.94 10.90 -0.51
N LEU A 423 14.54 9.84 -1.19
CA LEU A 423 13.18 9.43 -1.50
C LEU A 423 12.81 8.21 -0.65
N ASN A 424 11.52 7.91 -0.52
CA ASN A 424 11.08 6.73 0.21
C ASN A 424 11.38 5.44 -0.59
N PRO A 425 12.22 4.51 -0.07
CA PRO A 425 12.54 3.25 -0.74
C PRO A 425 11.44 2.19 -0.62
N ARG A 426 10.52 2.30 0.34
CA ARG A 426 9.54 1.25 0.68
C ARG A 426 8.71 0.77 -0.52
N PRO A 427 8.19 1.66 -1.41
CA PRO A 427 7.44 1.21 -2.58
C PRO A 427 8.20 0.26 -3.51
N TYR A 428 9.54 0.29 -3.50
CA TYR A 428 10.40 -0.56 -4.32
C TYR A 428 10.98 -1.79 -3.59
N LEU A 429 10.96 -1.79 -2.24
CA LEU A 429 11.30 -2.94 -1.39
C LEU A 429 10.15 -3.95 -1.29
N ASP A 430 8.91 -3.43 -1.27
CA ASP A 430 7.68 -4.20 -1.18
C ASP A 430 6.82 -4.02 -2.46
N PRO A 431 7.35 -4.34 -3.67
CA PRO A 431 6.50 -4.38 -4.83
C PRO A 431 5.48 -5.50 -4.61
N VAL A 432 4.21 -5.23 -4.91
CA VAL A 432 3.14 -6.24 -4.86
C VAL A 432 3.57 -7.41 -5.76
N ARG A 433 3.84 -8.58 -5.16
CA ARG A 433 4.29 -9.80 -5.84
C ARG A 433 3.25 -10.90 -5.65
N GLY A 434 3.07 -11.72 -6.68
CA GLY A 434 2.16 -12.86 -6.62
C GLY A 434 0.69 -12.50 -6.41
N SER A 435 0.29 -11.26 -6.71
CA SER A 435 -1.12 -10.92 -6.85
C SER A 435 -1.72 -11.64 -8.05
N PRO A 436 -2.95 -12.16 -7.94
CA PRO A 436 -3.59 -12.80 -9.06
C PRO A 436 -3.90 -11.77 -10.15
N ARG A 437 -3.60 -12.12 -11.41
CA ARG A 437 -3.93 -11.29 -12.57
C ARG A 437 -5.43 -11.19 -12.80
N VAL A 438 -6.15 -12.28 -12.52
CA VAL A 438 -7.61 -12.39 -12.55
C VAL A 438 -8.07 -13.19 -11.34
N GLN A 439 -9.28 -12.92 -10.85
CA GLN A 439 -9.87 -13.72 -9.78
C GLN A 439 -10.30 -15.10 -10.31
N TYR A 440 -10.05 -16.14 -9.50
CA TYR A 440 -10.46 -17.51 -9.77
C TYR A 440 -10.67 -18.28 -8.45
N GLU A 441 -11.42 -19.38 -8.53
CA GLU A 441 -11.57 -20.31 -7.41
C GLU A 441 -10.34 -21.20 -7.26
N ARG A 442 -9.71 -21.17 -6.08
CA ARG A 442 -8.65 -22.12 -5.73
C ARG A 442 -9.17 -23.12 -4.71
N THR A 443 -9.17 -24.41 -5.06
CA THR A 443 -9.36 -25.51 -4.12
C THR A 443 -8.05 -26.25 -3.90
N TYR A 444 -7.54 -26.19 -2.66
CA TYR A 444 -6.30 -26.83 -2.21
C TYR A 444 -6.62 -27.98 -1.26
N VAL A 445 -6.19 -29.19 -1.59
CA VAL A 445 -6.29 -30.36 -0.72
C VAL A 445 -5.03 -30.44 0.13
N LEU A 446 -5.19 -30.10 1.41
CA LEU A 446 -4.12 -30.05 2.39
C LEU A 446 -3.97 -31.40 3.09
N LEU A 447 -2.88 -32.10 2.80
CA LEU A 447 -2.56 -33.40 3.39
C LEU A 447 -1.76 -33.25 4.70
N PRO A 448 -2.00 -34.12 5.71
CA PRO A 448 -1.40 -33.98 7.02
C PRO A 448 0.11 -34.27 7.02
N PRO A 449 0.87 -33.83 8.05
CA PRO A 449 2.33 -33.96 8.09
C PRO A 449 2.84 -35.38 7.84
N GLY A 450 2.14 -36.41 8.35
CA GLY A 450 2.51 -37.83 8.18
C GLY A 450 1.99 -38.52 6.91
N ALA A 451 1.29 -37.83 6.01
CA ALA A 451 0.77 -38.43 4.78
C ALA A 451 1.87 -38.70 3.74
N ASP A 452 2.10 -39.97 3.43
CA ASP A 452 2.99 -40.40 2.34
C ASP A 452 2.36 -40.20 0.94
N LYS A 453 3.10 -40.57 -0.09
CA LYS A 453 2.67 -40.46 -1.49
C LYS A 453 1.39 -41.23 -1.82
N THR A 454 1.03 -42.26 -1.06
CA THR A 454 -0.20 -43.03 -1.32
C THR A 454 -1.45 -42.17 -1.04
N TRP A 455 -1.38 -41.29 -0.06
CA TRP A 455 -2.42 -40.30 0.24
C TRP A 455 -2.50 -39.22 -0.86
N ALA A 456 -1.37 -38.68 -1.30
CA ALA A 456 -1.34 -37.72 -2.40
C ALA A 456 -1.85 -38.32 -3.72
N ARG A 457 -1.52 -39.59 -3.98
CA ARG A 457 -2.04 -40.34 -5.12
C ARG A 457 -3.56 -40.48 -5.05
N ALA A 458 -4.12 -40.79 -3.86
CA ALA A 458 -5.57 -40.82 -3.67
C ALA A 458 -6.24 -39.49 -4.01
N VAL A 459 -5.63 -38.35 -3.65
CA VAL A 459 -6.16 -37.03 -4.05
C VAL A 459 -6.19 -36.88 -5.57
N VAL A 460 -5.08 -37.22 -6.24
CA VAL A 460 -4.96 -37.13 -7.70
C VAL A 460 -6.01 -38.01 -8.40
N GLU A 461 -6.13 -39.28 -7.97
CA GLU A 461 -7.06 -40.24 -8.57
C GLU A 461 -8.53 -39.78 -8.44
N ALA A 462 -8.89 -39.14 -7.33
CA ALA A 462 -10.26 -38.68 -7.09
C ALA A 462 -10.60 -37.32 -7.74
N THR A 463 -9.61 -36.45 -7.98
CA THR A 463 -9.89 -35.03 -8.24
C THR A 463 -9.31 -34.49 -9.53
N TRP A 464 -8.25 -35.09 -10.08
CA TRP A 464 -7.49 -34.46 -11.16
C TRP A 464 -8.29 -34.30 -12.45
N ASP A 465 -8.81 -35.39 -13.00
CA ASP A 465 -9.55 -35.36 -14.27
C ASP A 465 -10.93 -34.67 -14.15
N ALA A 466 -11.51 -34.68 -12.94
CA ALA A 466 -12.82 -34.10 -12.69
C ALA A 466 -12.77 -32.60 -12.40
N ARG A 467 -11.80 -32.14 -11.62
CA ARG A 467 -11.77 -30.80 -11.02
C ARG A 467 -10.40 -30.13 -10.94
N ARG A 468 -9.30 -30.86 -11.21
CA ARG A 468 -7.90 -30.36 -11.13
C ARG A 468 -7.57 -29.63 -9.83
N PHE A 469 -7.95 -30.18 -8.68
CA PHE A 469 -7.60 -29.59 -7.39
C PHE A 469 -6.08 -29.55 -7.19
N THR A 470 -5.60 -28.50 -6.53
CA THR A 470 -4.20 -28.37 -6.14
C THR A 470 -3.94 -29.28 -4.95
N VAL A 471 -2.84 -30.05 -5.00
CA VAL A 471 -2.45 -30.99 -3.93
C VAL A 471 -1.19 -30.48 -3.25
N GLY A 472 -1.16 -30.44 -1.92
CA GLY A 472 0.07 -30.11 -1.20
C GLY A 472 0.00 -30.31 0.32
N GLY A 473 1.16 -30.11 0.96
CA GLY A 473 1.38 -30.44 2.37
C GLY A 473 1.68 -29.24 3.27
N SER A 474 1.48 -28.01 2.80
CA SER A 474 1.78 -26.79 3.56
C SER A 474 0.52 -25.99 3.85
N ALA A 475 0.23 -25.77 5.13
CA ALA A 475 -0.91 -24.95 5.56
C ALA A 475 -0.73 -23.48 5.16
N ASP A 476 0.50 -22.95 5.22
CA ASP A 476 0.78 -21.59 4.75
C ASP A 476 0.54 -21.49 3.21
N ASP A 477 0.93 -22.49 2.40
CA ASP A 477 0.65 -22.52 0.95
C ASP A 477 -0.84 -22.64 0.62
N ALA A 478 -1.60 -23.35 1.44
CA ALA A 478 -3.05 -23.46 1.27
C ALA A 478 -3.76 -22.11 1.46
N GLY A 479 -3.22 -21.23 2.30
CA GLY A 479 -3.84 -19.94 2.66
C GLY A 479 -3.45 -18.73 1.82
N ILE A 480 -2.31 -18.76 1.11
CA ILE A 480 -1.80 -17.61 0.34
C ILE A 480 -2.60 -17.31 -0.95
N GLY A 481 -2.36 -16.10 -1.48
CA GLY A 481 -2.97 -15.57 -2.69
C GLY A 481 -4.12 -14.61 -2.38
N ASP A 482 -4.13 -13.45 -3.02
CA ASP A 482 -5.22 -12.47 -2.86
C ASP A 482 -6.43 -12.85 -3.73
N LEU A 483 -7.00 -14.02 -3.45
CA LEU A 483 -8.13 -14.60 -4.17
C LEU A 483 -9.42 -14.42 -3.38
N ASP A 484 -10.52 -14.20 -4.10
CA ASP A 484 -11.86 -14.09 -3.55
C ASP A 484 -12.31 -15.42 -2.92
N VAL A 485 -11.94 -16.52 -3.56
CA VAL A 485 -12.32 -17.87 -3.14
C VAL A 485 -11.06 -18.73 -2.96
N ARG A 486 -10.71 -18.96 -1.68
CA ARG A 486 -9.65 -19.88 -1.26
C ARG A 486 -10.24 -20.99 -0.43
N ARG A 487 -10.47 -22.14 -1.03
CA ARG A 487 -10.99 -23.32 -0.35
C ARG A 487 -9.87 -24.25 0.06
N VAL A 488 -9.80 -24.55 1.35
CA VAL A 488 -8.85 -25.51 1.90
C VAL A 488 -9.60 -26.74 2.36
N VAL A 489 -9.41 -27.85 1.66
CA VAL A 489 -9.90 -29.17 2.08
C VAL A 489 -8.83 -29.79 2.98
N ALA A 490 -9.01 -29.68 4.30
CA ALA A 490 -8.06 -30.17 5.28
C ALA A 490 -8.32 -31.65 5.61
N VAL A 491 -7.42 -32.53 5.18
CA VAL A 491 -7.52 -33.97 5.42
C VAL A 491 -6.95 -34.30 6.80
N ASN A 492 -7.74 -35.00 7.61
CA ASN A 492 -7.38 -35.44 8.97
C ASN A 492 -6.76 -34.31 9.80
N PRO A 493 -7.48 -33.19 10.02
CA PRO A 493 -6.92 -31.97 10.62
C PRO A 493 -6.37 -32.18 12.04
N SER A 494 -6.88 -33.17 12.79
CA SER A 494 -6.36 -33.55 14.10
C SER A 494 -4.88 -33.98 14.08
N ALA A 495 -4.34 -34.40 12.93
CA ALA A 495 -2.95 -34.83 12.78
C ALA A 495 -1.94 -33.66 12.77
N TRP A 496 -2.39 -32.40 12.78
CA TRP A 496 -1.53 -31.22 12.74
C TRP A 496 -1.07 -30.73 14.13
N GLY A 497 -1.55 -31.34 15.21
CA GLY A 497 -1.13 -30.99 16.59
C GLY A 497 -1.66 -29.65 17.11
N GLY A 498 -2.61 -29.04 16.41
CA GLY A 498 -3.27 -27.78 16.77
C GLY A 498 -4.59 -27.59 16.03
N ASP A 499 -5.30 -26.51 16.35
CA ASP A 499 -6.55 -26.16 15.68
C ASP A 499 -6.27 -25.46 14.34
N LEU A 500 -6.36 -26.23 13.25
CA LEU A 500 -6.15 -25.72 11.90
C LEU A 500 -7.19 -24.68 11.49
N GLN A 501 -8.42 -24.79 11.97
CA GLN A 501 -9.44 -23.80 11.63
C GLN A 501 -9.08 -22.46 12.26
N ALA A 502 -8.76 -22.45 13.55
CA ALA A 502 -8.30 -21.25 14.25
C ALA A 502 -7.01 -20.67 13.61
N PHE A 503 -6.11 -21.53 13.13
CA PHE A 503 -4.92 -21.09 12.38
C PHE A 503 -5.28 -20.30 11.12
N PHE A 504 -6.20 -20.81 10.29
CA PHE A 504 -6.63 -20.10 9.08
C PHE A 504 -7.42 -18.84 9.41
N GLU A 505 -8.28 -18.86 10.42
CA GLU A 505 -9.01 -17.66 10.87
C GLU A 505 -8.06 -16.55 11.34
N ALA A 506 -7.00 -16.91 12.08
CA ALA A 506 -6.03 -15.96 12.61
C ALA A 506 -5.06 -15.41 11.56
N HIS A 507 -4.60 -16.25 10.63
CA HIS A 507 -3.50 -15.92 9.74
C HIS A 507 -3.89 -15.75 8.27
N TYR A 508 -5.02 -16.32 7.86
CA TYR A 508 -5.48 -16.34 6.47
C TYR A 508 -7.00 -16.09 6.40
N PRO A 509 -7.48 -14.94 6.88
CA PRO A 509 -8.91 -14.65 6.94
C PRO A 509 -9.55 -14.77 5.55
N GLY A 510 -10.77 -15.31 5.52
CA GLY A 510 -11.54 -15.58 4.30
C GLY A 510 -11.24 -16.91 3.61
N VAL A 511 -10.40 -17.78 4.19
CA VAL A 511 -10.27 -19.17 3.73
C VAL A 511 -11.57 -19.94 4.02
N LEU A 512 -12.11 -20.61 3.01
CA LEU A 512 -13.21 -21.58 3.15
C LEU A 512 -12.64 -22.91 3.61
N TYR A 513 -12.64 -23.09 4.93
CA TYR A 513 -12.12 -24.27 5.57
C TYR A 513 -13.13 -25.44 5.49
N VAL A 514 -12.69 -26.59 4.95
CA VAL A 514 -13.50 -27.80 4.82
C VAL A 514 -12.73 -28.99 5.40
N PRO A 515 -13.02 -29.42 6.63
CA PRO A 515 -12.37 -30.58 7.23
C PRO A 515 -12.94 -31.89 6.65
N ILE A 516 -12.07 -32.85 6.36
CA ILE A 516 -12.44 -34.22 5.99
C ILE A 516 -11.71 -35.21 6.90
N ALA A 517 -12.42 -36.21 7.39
CA ALA A 517 -11.84 -37.38 8.04
C ALA A 517 -11.81 -38.56 7.07
N ALA A 518 -10.67 -39.25 6.99
CA ALA A 518 -10.49 -40.46 6.21
C ALA A 518 -9.52 -41.40 6.92
N GLU A 519 -9.91 -42.67 7.08
CA GLU A 519 -9.09 -43.67 7.79
C GLU A 519 -7.94 -44.21 6.94
N ASP A 520 -8.12 -44.21 5.60
CA ASP A 520 -7.14 -44.66 4.63
C ASP A 520 -7.27 -43.89 3.29
N PRO A 521 -6.34 -44.09 2.33
CA PRO A 521 -6.40 -43.43 1.03
C PRO A 521 -7.63 -43.77 0.18
N GLU A 522 -8.28 -44.92 0.35
CA GLU A 522 -9.48 -45.28 -0.40
C GLU A 522 -10.70 -44.52 0.12
N ALA A 523 -10.86 -44.44 1.44
CA ALA A 523 -11.86 -43.62 2.11
C ALA A 523 -11.69 -42.13 1.73
N LEU A 524 -10.45 -41.65 1.61
CA LEU A 524 -10.19 -40.28 1.15
C LEU A 524 -10.70 -40.06 -0.29
N GLN A 525 -10.49 -41.01 -1.21
CA GLN A 525 -10.99 -40.87 -2.58
C GLN A 525 -12.50 -40.71 -2.62
N VAL A 526 -13.22 -41.53 -1.85
CA VAL A 526 -14.69 -41.46 -1.75
C VAL A 526 -15.14 -40.13 -1.18
N ALA A 527 -14.52 -39.68 -0.09
CA ALA A 527 -14.85 -38.41 0.56
C ALA A 527 -14.60 -37.22 -0.38
N LEU A 528 -13.48 -37.22 -1.10
CA LEU A 528 -13.17 -36.18 -2.08
C LEU A 528 -14.15 -36.19 -3.24
N ALA A 529 -14.49 -37.36 -3.79
CA ALA A 529 -15.47 -37.47 -4.89
C ALA A 529 -16.84 -36.88 -4.52
N GLN A 530 -17.21 -36.91 -3.24
CA GLN A 530 -18.48 -36.39 -2.71
C GLN A 530 -18.39 -34.93 -2.22
N LEU A 531 -17.24 -34.25 -2.35
CA LEU A 531 -17.09 -32.86 -1.94
C LEU A 531 -18.16 -31.97 -2.62
N PRO A 532 -18.91 -31.18 -1.84
CA PRO A 532 -19.89 -30.25 -2.41
C PRO A 532 -19.20 -29.17 -3.25
N PRO A 533 -19.89 -28.54 -4.21
CA PRO A 533 -19.38 -27.37 -4.91
C PRO A 533 -19.09 -26.24 -3.92
N VAL A 534 -18.29 -25.26 -4.34
CA VAL A 534 -18.13 -24.04 -3.54
C VAL A 534 -19.47 -23.31 -3.48
N PRO A 535 -19.90 -22.86 -2.28
CA PRO A 535 -21.13 -22.09 -2.16
C PRO A 535 -21.00 -20.75 -2.88
N ASP A 536 -22.10 -20.21 -3.40
CA ASP A 536 -22.14 -18.84 -3.88
C ASP A 536 -21.90 -17.89 -2.69
N LEU A 537 -20.76 -17.21 -2.71
CA LEU A 537 -20.36 -16.27 -1.68
C LEU A 537 -20.47 -14.84 -2.20
N PRO A 538 -20.87 -13.88 -1.34
CA PRO A 538 -20.75 -12.47 -1.69
C PRO A 538 -19.26 -12.13 -1.91
N PRO A 539 -18.96 -11.15 -2.77
CA PRO A 539 -17.59 -10.68 -2.94
C PRO A 539 -17.00 -10.28 -1.57
N PRO A 540 -15.80 -10.77 -1.21
CA PRO A 540 -15.21 -10.44 0.07
C PRO A 540 -14.92 -8.94 0.16
N ALA A 541 -14.95 -8.41 1.39
CA ALA A 541 -14.59 -7.02 1.63
C ALA A 541 -13.15 -6.73 1.14
N PRO A 542 -12.86 -5.50 0.67
CA PRO A 542 -11.52 -5.11 0.24
C PRO A 542 -10.57 -4.98 1.44
N SER A 543 -10.11 -6.11 1.97
CA SER A 543 -9.06 -6.20 2.98
C SER A 543 -7.85 -6.96 2.41
N PRO A 544 -6.60 -6.60 2.79
CA PRO A 544 -5.43 -7.40 2.48
C PRO A 544 -5.63 -8.84 2.96
N ARG A 545 -5.53 -9.81 2.05
CA ARG A 545 -5.74 -11.23 2.35
C ARG A 545 -4.75 -12.08 1.57
N GLY A 546 -4.44 -13.27 2.09
CA GLY A 546 -3.56 -14.24 1.42
C GLY A 546 -2.09 -13.82 1.36
N LEU A 547 -1.69 -12.87 2.21
CA LEU A 547 -0.28 -12.60 2.47
C LEU A 547 0.33 -13.76 3.25
N PRO A 548 1.59 -14.14 2.97
CA PRO A 548 2.25 -15.18 3.74
C PRO A 548 2.54 -14.69 5.16
N ARG A 549 2.20 -15.50 6.16
CA ARG A 549 2.53 -15.24 7.56
C ARG A 549 4.04 -15.25 7.81
N VAL A 550 4.76 -16.14 7.13
CA VAL A 550 6.23 -16.22 7.10
C VAL A 550 6.69 -16.50 5.67
N GLN A 551 7.91 -16.08 5.32
CA GLN A 551 8.49 -16.40 4.02
C GLN A 551 8.97 -17.86 4.00
N TYR A 552 8.71 -18.55 2.90
CA TYR A 552 9.18 -19.90 2.62
C TYR A 552 9.37 -20.08 1.12
N GLU A 553 10.14 -21.11 0.74
CA GLU A 553 10.28 -21.50 -0.65
C GLU A 553 9.05 -22.30 -1.09
N ARG A 554 8.38 -21.83 -2.15
CA ARG A 554 7.27 -22.55 -2.75
C ARG A 554 7.71 -23.16 -4.08
N THR A 555 7.67 -24.48 -4.18
CA THR A 555 7.85 -25.19 -5.45
C THR A 555 6.51 -25.75 -5.92
N TYR A 556 6.09 -25.31 -7.10
CA TYR A 556 4.86 -25.72 -7.77
C TYR A 556 5.20 -26.48 -9.05
N VAL A 557 4.78 -27.74 -9.16
CA VAL A 557 4.88 -28.53 -10.38
C VAL A 557 3.63 -28.26 -11.21
N LEU A 558 3.82 -27.49 -12.29
CA LEU A 558 2.76 -27.05 -13.18
C LEU A 558 2.59 -28.03 -14.33
N LEU A 559 1.46 -28.74 -14.34
CA LEU A 559 1.10 -29.66 -15.42
C LEU A 559 0.34 -28.95 -16.54
N PRO A 560 0.58 -29.32 -17.82
CA PRO A 560 0.03 -28.60 -18.96
C PRO A 560 -1.48 -28.84 -19.14
N PRO A 561 -2.14 -28.00 -19.97
CA PRO A 561 -3.48 -28.28 -20.46
C PRO A 561 -3.55 -29.68 -21.09
N GLY A 562 -4.62 -30.42 -20.79
CA GLY A 562 -4.82 -31.78 -21.30
C GLY A 562 -3.98 -32.87 -20.65
N ALA A 563 -3.12 -32.58 -19.67
CA ALA A 563 -2.50 -33.63 -18.83
C ALA A 563 -3.56 -34.32 -17.95
N ASP A 564 -3.74 -35.62 -18.14
CA ASP A 564 -4.63 -36.44 -17.30
C ASP A 564 -3.98 -36.81 -15.95
N LYS A 565 -4.74 -37.53 -15.11
CA LYS A 565 -4.30 -37.96 -13.79
C LYS A 565 -3.04 -38.83 -13.78
N THR A 566 -2.69 -39.49 -14.89
CA THR A 566 -1.48 -40.33 -14.94
C THR A 566 -0.22 -39.48 -14.85
N TRP A 567 -0.24 -38.27 -15.43
CA TRP A 567 0.82 -37.29 -15.32
C TRP A 567 0.94 -36.72 -13.91
N ALA A 568 -0.18 -36.36 -13.27
CA ALA A 568 -0.20 -35.91 -11.88
C ALA A 568 0.29 -36.98 -10.91
N ARG A 569 -0.08 -38.25 -11.16
CA ARG A 569 0.42 -39.38 -10.38
C ARG A 569 1.93 -39.52 -10.50
N ALA A 570 2.50 -39.37 -11.71
CA ALA A 570 3.95 -39.41 -11.89
C ALA A 570 4.69 -38.33 -11.07
N VAL A 571 4.13 -37.12 -10.99
CA VAL A 571 4.68 -36.04 -10.15
C VAL A 571 4.67 -36.45 -8.68
N VAL A 572 3.54 -36.94 -8.18
CA VAL A 572 3.40 -37.35 -6.77
C VAL A 572 4.35 -38.49 -6.44
N GLU A 573 4.43 -39.51 -7.30
CA GLU A 573 5.32 -40.66 -7.09
C GLU A 573 6.81 -40.27 -7.05
N ALA A 574 7.21 -39.26 -7.85
CA ALA A 574 8.60 -38.79 -7.88
C ALA A 574 8.96 -37.87 -6.71
N THR A 575 8.04 -36.99 -6.28
CA THR A 575 8.40 -35.80 -5.50
C THR A 575 7.83 -35.77 -4.09
N TRP A 576 6.76 -36.53 -3.80
CA TRP A 576 6.00 -36.31 -2.57
C TRP A 576 6.79 -36.70 -1.32
N ASP A 577 7.30 -37.92 -1.23
CA ASP A 577 8.00 -38.40 -0.02
C ASP A 577 9.36 -37.74 0.20
N ILE A 578 9.88 -37.01 -0.80
CA ILE A 578 11.18 -36.34 -0.76
C ILE A 578 11.00 -34.84 -0.46
N HIS A 579 10.12 -34.17 -1.20
CA HIS A 579 10.00 -32.71 -1.19
C HIS A 579 8.60 -32.18 -0.90
N ARG A 580 7.55 -33.00 -1.06
CA ARG A 580 6.13 -32.60 -0.93
C ARG A 580 5.78 -31.37 -1.79
N PHE A 581 6.29 -31.32 -3.02
CA PHE A 581 5.98 -30.23 -3.94
C PHE A 581 4.48 -30.10 -4.19
N THR A 582 4.03 -28.86 -4.34
CA THR A 582 2.65 -28.56 -4.68
C THR A 582 2.41 -28.94 -6.14
N VAL A 583 1.33 -29.67 -6.42
CA VAL A 583 0.97 -30.12 -7.77
C VAL A 583 -0.31 -29.46 -8.22
N GLY A 584 -0.33 -28.89 -9.43
CA GLY A 584 -1.55 -28.33 -9.99
C GLY A 584 -1.44 -27.92 -11.46
N GLY A 585 -2.55 -27.41 -12.00
CA GLY A 585 -2.73 -27.17 -13.43
C GLY A 585 -3.01 -25.72 -13.82
N SER A 586 -2.86 -24.77 -12.90
CA SER A 586 -3.13 -23.35 -13.14
C SER A 586 -1.82 -22.55 -13.14
N ALA A 587 -1.52 -21.88 -14.25
CA ALA A 587 -0.36 -20.99 -14.34
C ALA A 587 -0.51 -19.77 -13.42
N ASP A 588 -1.71 -19.22 -13.28
CA ASP A 588 -1.95 -18.13 -12.33
C ASP A 588 -1.71 -18.62 -10.87
N ASP A 589 -2.13 -19.83 -10.47
CA ASP A 589 -1.85 -20.43 -9.13
C ASP A 589 -0.37 -20.76 -8.92
N ALA A 590 0.33 -21.17 -9.97
CA ALA A 590 1.77 -21.38 -9.89
C ALA A 590 2.53 -20.08 -9.53
N GLY A 591 1.99 -18.92 -9.92
CA GLY A 591 2.62 -17.62 -9.69
C GLY A 591 2.17 -16.81 -8.48
N ILE A 592 1.08 -17.18 -7.81
CA ILE A 592 0.56 -16.41 -6.66
C ILE A 592 1.42 -16.53 -5.39
N GLY A 593 1.14 -15.62 -4.46
CA GLY A 593 1.79 -15.52 -3.16
C GLY A 593 2.88 -14.47 -3.17
N ASP A 594 2.88 -13.58 -2.17
CA ASP A 594 3.96 -12.61 -1.97
C ASP A 594 5.17 -13.29 -1.31
N LEU A 595 5.72 -14.29 -2.02
CA LEU A 595 6.84 -15.11 -1.60
C LEU A 595 8.11 -14.69 -2.34
N ASP A 596 9.22 -14.67 -1.59
CA ASP A 596 10.54 -14.33 -2.11
C ASP A 596 11.06 -15.37 -3.09
N VAL A 597 10.79 -16.65 -2.84
CA VAL A 597 11.14 -17.76 -3.75
C VAL A 597 9.90 -18.51 -4.18
N ARG A 598 9.49 -18.28 -5.43
CA ARG A 598 8.44 -19.03 -6.12
C ARG A 598 9.11 -19.79 -7.26
N ARG A 599 9.25 -21.10 -7.13
CA ARG A 599 9.76 -21.98 -8.17
C ARG A 599 8.59 -22.63 -8.89
N VAL A 600 8.59 -22.53 -10.22
CA VAL A 600 7.64 -23.23 -11.08
C VAL A 600 8.40 -24.25 -11.91
N VAL A 601 8.15 -25.53 -11.64
CA VAL A 601 8.60 -26.64 -12.49
C VAL A 601 7.53 -26.83 -13.56
N ALA A 602 7.74 -26.25 -14.74
CA ALA A 602 6.79 -26.25 -15.84
C ALA A 602 6.98 -27.51 -16.70
N VAL A 603 6.02 -28.44 -16.62
CA VAL A 603 6.05 -29.68 -17.40
C VAL A 603 5.51 -29.43 -18.80
N ASN A 604 6.28 -29.83 -19.82
CA ASN A 604 5.96 -29.69 -21.24
C ASN A 604 5.42 -28.29 -21.58
N PRO A 605 6.18 -27.22 -21.31
CA PRO A 605 5.71 -25.84 -21.45
C PRO A 605 5.22 -25.52 -22.87
N GLY A 606 5.74 -26.20 -23.91
CA GLY A 606 5.27 -26.05 -25.28
C GLY A 606 3.82 -26.51 -25.53
N ARG A 607 3.14 -27.14 -24.56
CA ARG A 607 1.71 -27.50 -24.63
C ARG A 607 0.78 -26.39 -24.11
N TRP A 608 1.33 -25.27 -23.63
CA TRP A 608 0.55 -24.10 -23.26
C TRP A 608 0.35 -23.18 -24.47
N ASP A 609 -0.74 -22.41 -24.46
CA ASP A 609 -0.97 -21.38 -25.48
C ASP A 609 0.00 -20.22 -25.27
N GLY A 610 0.98 -20.09 -26.16
CA GLY A 610 1.99 -19.03 -26.13
C GLY A 610 3.23 -19.37 -25.31
N ASP A 611 4.07 -18.37 -25.08
CA ASP A 611 5.32 -18.50 -24.32
C ASP A 611 5.04 -18.39 -22.81
N LEU A 612 5.06 -19.55 -22.13
CA LEU A 612 4.79 -19.65 -20.70
C LEU A 612 5.86 -18.95 -19.84
N GLU A 613 7.12 -18.93 -20.29
CA GLU A 613 8.18 -18.22 -19.57
C GLU A 613 7.97 -16.70 -19.68
N ALA A 614 7.60 -16.22 -20.87
CA ALA A 614 7.21 -14.83 -21.07
C ALA A 614 5.97 -14.46 -20.24
N PHE A 615 4.97 -15.34 -20.16
CA PHE A 615 3.81 -15.15 -19.30
C PHE A 615 4.20 -14.88 -17.85
N PHE A 616 5.04 -15.74 -17.26
CA PHE A 616 5.49 -15.55 -15.87
C PHE A 616 6.36 -14.30 -15.72
N ARG A 617 7.26 -14.01 -16.66
CA ARG A 617 8.06 -12.78 -16.63
C ARG A 617 7.20 -11.52 -16.65
N THR A 618 6.10 -11.53 -17.40
CA THR A 618 5.18 -10.39 -17.53
C THR A 618 4.26 -10.25 -16.32
N TYR A 619 3.59 -11.32 -15.91
CA TYR A 619 2.49 -11.24 -14.93
C TYR A 619 2.90 -11.63 -13.51
N TYR A 620 3.93 -12.46 -13.36
CA TYR A 620 4.40 -12.97 -12.08
C TYR A 620 5.93 -12.88 -11.96
N PRO A 621 6.50 -11.67 -12.07
CA PRO A 621 7.95 -11.50 -12.07
C PRO A 621 8.60 -12.02 -10.78
N GLY A 622 9.82 -12.53 -10.92
CA GLY A 622 10.60 -13.13 -9.84
C GLY A 622 10.39 -14.63 -9.64
N ILE A 623 9.64 -15.31 -10.51
CA ILE A 623 9.56 -16.76 -10.51
C ILE A 623 10.89 -17.39 -10.97
N VAL A 624 11.34 -18.40 -10.24
CA VAL A 624 12.38 -19.34 -10.69
C VAL A 624 11.70 -20.35 -11.60
N TYR A 625 11.83 -20.13 -12.91
CA TYR A 625 11.20 -20.95 -13.93
C TYR A 625 12.10 -22.14 -14.31
N VAL A 626 11.59 -23.37 -14.20
CA VAL A 626 12.31 -24.61 -14.49
C VAL A 626 11.51 -25.43 -15.51
N PRO A 627 11.81 -25.36 -16.80
CA PRO A 627 11.11 -26.16 -17.81
C PRO A 627 11.57 -27.62 -17.77
N VAL A 628 10.61 -28.55 -17.85
CA VAL A 628 10.86 -29.99 -17.93
C VAL A 628 10.09 -30.56 -19.12
N GLU A 629 10.81 -31.04 -20.13
CA GLU A 629 10.22 -31.79 -21.25
C GLU A 629 10.22 -33.29 -20.93
N ALA A 630 9.07 -33.94 -21.09
CA ALA A 630 8.85 -35.35 -20.85
C ALA A 630 7.82 -35.91 -21.85
N THR A 631 8.13 -37.07 -22.42
CA THR A 631 7.31 -37.71 -23.46
C THR A 631 6.23 -38.64 -22.91
N THR A 632 6.46 -39.23 -21.74
CA THR A 632 5.50 -40.07 -21.02
C THR A 632 5.50 -39.74 -19.51
N PRO A 633 4.47 -40.17 -18.75
CA PRO A 633 4.48 -40.05 -17.30
C PRO A 633 5.70 -40.71 -16.62
N GLU A 634 6.17 -41.85 -17.12
CA GLU A 634 7.35 -42.54 -16.59
C GLU A 634 8.64 -41.73 -16.80
N ASP A 635 8.79 -41.13 -17.99
CA ASP A 635 9.89 -40.22 -18.32
C ASP A 635 9.86 -38.96 -17.44
N LEU A 636 8.65 -38.42 -17.17
CA LEU A 636 8.49 -37.31 -16.23
C LEU A 636 8.94 -37.71 -14.82
N MET A 637 8.53 -38.87 -14.34
CA MET A 637 8.87 -39.36 -13.00
C MET A 637 10.40 -39.47 -12.83
N GLU A 638 11.10 -40.03 -13.82
CA GLU A 638 12.56 -40.14 -13.81
C GLU A 638 13.22 -38.75 -13.77
N ARG A 639 12.74 -37.80 -14.57
CA ARG A 639 13.28 -36.43 -14.59
C ARG A 639 13.08 -35.70 -13.27
N LEU A 640 11.90 -35.81 -12.69
CA LEU A 640 11.57 -35.17 -11.42
C LEU A 640 12.34 -35.75 -10.24
N SER A 641 12.69 -37.05 -10.28
CA SER A 641 13.52 -37.68 -9.23
C SER A 641 14.98 -37.18 -9.19
N ARG A 642 15.41 -36.41 -10.20
CA ARG A 642 16.76 -35.84 -10.32
C ARG A 642 16.81 -34.34 -9.99
N LEU A 643 15.65 -33.71 -9.80
CA LEU A 643 15.50 -32.33 -9.34
C LEU A 643 15.61 -32.30 -7.82
#